data_AF-A0A257H565-F1
#
_entry.id   AF-A0A257H565-F1
#
_cell.length_a   1.000
_cell.length_b   1.000
_cell.length_c   1.000
_cell.angle_alpha   90.00
_cell.angle_beta   90.00
_cell.angle_gamma   90.00
#
_symmetry.space_group_name_H-M   'P 1'
#
loop_
_entity.id
_entity.type
_entity.pdbx_description
1 polymer ?
#
loop_
_entity_poly.entity_id
_entity_poly.type
_entity_poly.pdbx_seq_one_letter_code
_entity_poly.pdbx_strand_id
1 'polypeptide(L)'
;MSNTPANTLQDLAIESAPESRTLPSPFGAIDLSQLSIVSDPLLGAQVGKASLQVRNEIVFIESNVRDIDTLLKGIGVGKEVFVLDANKDGLQQMVEILSGRNNIDAIHIVSHGKEASVNLGTLFLEQNNLASHTAQLQVIGQSLSEGADIMLYGCDIAAGSGLAFVDQLAIATGADVAASDDLTGSTQLRGDWDLEIKAGNIETSSVGSTALAELYTSVLSIASATVTFNSGSANFTNTGGTANATKDVTYKVNGDASYVLRIDGANTGIYADPSGGYTNIDFTNSQAETLVTFSFQGGQVFTTSGMKVQSNYAQTLIFKGYDSGGSQVGTTQNFAFTATQTQTLNFTGFTDIATLKLTSTGSSGHVRYLTVDDFSLSNIHAAVVPPTVTSATYDASTGVLAVTGANITNGGTIDVTKLSLAGQGGSYTLTGATSNPTASSATAFTVTLGAADKIAVNGILNKNGTSAVDTTTFNLAAAANWDVTASAAADLTGNGVTVSNVAAPTITSASYDASTGILSVTGTGLVRTIGATNDITVNKLRIVGEGGTGRTLVISSNVEITDATTFSVQLSGNDRIIVDSLLNKNGTTSTSGSTYNVVAFDDWNSSITNGDISDATNPLTVSNVPVPTITSATYDATTGSLVVTGTGFLQLTGVNNDIVANKFTLTGEGGST
;
A
#
# COMPACT_ATOMS: atom_id res chain seq x y z
N MET A 1 46.12 -39.15 8.97
CA MET A 1 46.83 -40.24 8.28
C MET A 1 46.28 -41.56 8.78
N SER A 2 45.73 -42.39 7.87
CA SER A 2 45.50 -43.85 7.95
C SER A 2 44.20 -44.26 7.23
N ASN A 3 44.35 -44.98 6.09
CA ASN A 3 43.53 -46.07 5.49
C ASN A 3 42.02 -45.84 5.20
N THR A 4 41.37 -46.23 4.09
CA THR A 4 41.64 -47.14 2.93
C THR A 4 40.53 -46.90 1.85
N PRO A 5 40.63 -47.43 0.60
CA PRO A 5 39.91 -46.96 -0.60
C PRO A 5 38.88 -47.95 -1.23
N ALA A 6 38.02 -47.43 -2.12
CA ALA A 6 37.35 -48.06 -3.30
C ALA A 6 36.19 -47.11 -3.75
N ASN A 7 35.75 -46.92 -4.99
CA ASN A 7 35.71 -47.81 -6.15
C ASN A 7 35.45 -46.98 -7.43
N THR A 8 36.07 -47.37 -8.54
CA THR A 8 35.84 -46.87 -9.91
C THR A 8 34.79 -47.71 -10.63
N LEU A 9 33.95 -47.10 -11.46
CA LEU A 9 33.20 -47.80 -12.52
C LEU A 9 33.33 -47.05 -13.86
N GLN A 10 33.82 -47.80 -14.84
CA GLN A 10 33.76 -47.56 -16.28
C GLN A 10 32.33 -47.80 -16.78
N ASP A 11 31.89 -47.10 -17.81
CA ASP A 11 30.92 -47.67 -18.74
C ASP A 11 31.16 -47.22 -20.19
N LEU A 12 30.80 -48.11 -21.10
CA LEU A 12 31.27 -48.30 -22.46
C LEU A 12 30.72 -47.31 -23.50
N ALA A 13 31.48 -47.22 -24.59
CA ALA A 13 31.18 -46.48 -25.79
C ALA A 13 30.46 -47.34 -26.85
N ILE A 14 29.44 -46.72 -27.47
CA ILE A 14 29.05 -46.74 -28.91
C ILE A 14 28.48 -48.05 -29.50
N GLU A 15 27.22 -47.95 -29.95
CA GLU A 15 26.79 -48.54 -31.23
C GLU A 15 25.80 -47.60 -31.95
N SER A 16 25.87 -47.63 -33.28
CA SER A 16 25.27 -46.73 -34.27
C SER A 16 23.81 -47.02 -34.65
N ALA A 17 23.14 -45.99 -35.19
CA ALA A 17 21.72 -45.82 -35.58
C ALA A 17 21.07 -46.92 -36.47
N PRO A 18 19.72 -46.96 -36.59
CA PRO A 18 19.07 -46.15 -37.63
C PRO A 18 17.61 -45.67 -37.34
N GLU A 19 17.13 -44.81 -38.26
CA GLU A 19 15.73 -44.47 -38.60
C GLU A 19 14.93 -43.40 -37.83
N SER A 20 14.42 -42.47 -38.65
CA SER A 20 13.52 -41.36 -38.35
C SER A 20 12.17 -41.84 -37.77
N ARG A 21 11.84 -41.37 -36.57
CA ARG A 21 10.45 -41.28 -36.07
C ARG A 21 10.22 -39.95 -35.38
N THR A 22 9.40 -39.12 -36.02
CA THR A 22 8.77 -37.92 -35.46
C THR A 22 7.82 -38.29 -34.32
N LEU A 23 8.02 -37.70 -33.13
CA LEU A 23 7.06 -37.75 -32.01
C LEU A 23 6.04 -36.60 -32.16
N PRO A 24 4.73 -36.81 -31.89
CA PRO A 24 3.71 -35.78 -32.04
C PRO A 24 3.65 -34.82 -30.83
N SER A 25 3.32 -33.56 -31.12
CA SER A 25 3.08 -32.46 -30.18
C SER A 25 1.79 -32.65 -29.36
N PRO A 26 1.75 -32.33 -28.05
CA PRO A 26 0.53 -32.41 -27.25
C PRO A 26 -0.18 -31.05 -27.20
N PHE A 27 -0.74 -30.59 -28.31
CA PHE A 27 -1.81 -29.56 -28.30
C PHE A 27 -2.72 -29.79 -29.51
N GLY A 28 -3.76 -30.60 -29.30
CA GLY A 28 -4.85 -30.81 -30.25
C GLY A 28 -5.96 -29.79 -30.05
N ALA A 29 -6.51 -29.30 -31.16
CA ALA A 29 -7.64 -28.38 -31.22
C ALA A 29 -8.87 -28.92 -30.47
N ILE A 30 -9.59 -28.03 -29.78
CA ILE A 30 -10.83 -28.34 -29.06
C ILE A 30 -11.96 -28.54 -30.07
N ASP A 31 -12.57 -29.73 -30.04
CA ASP A 31 -13.80 -30.05 -30.78
C ASP A 31 -15.03 -29.55 -29.99
N LEU A 32 -15.67 -28.51 -30.53
CA LEU A 32 -16.84 -27.85 -29.93
C LEU A 32 -18.14 -28.64 -30.07
N SER A 33 -18.14 -29.83 -30.68
CA SER A 33 -19.35 -30.64 -30.87
C SER A 33 -19.77 -31.50 -29.66
N GLN A 34 -19.00 -31.48 -28.56
CA GLN A 34 -19.23 -32.34 -27.38
C GLN A 34 -19.77 -31.60 -26.13
N LEU A 35 -20.04 -30.29 -26.17
CA LEU A 35 -20.71 -29.60 -25.06
C LEU A 35 -22.24 -29.75 -25.16
N SER A 36 -22.79 -30.82 -24.60
CA SER A 36 -24.22 -30.92 -24.36
C SER A 36 -24.59 -30.07 -23.13
N ILE A 37 -25.10 -28.86 -23.38
CA ILE A 37 -25.69 -28.01 -22.35
C ILE A 37 -27.02 -28.62 -21.93
N VAL A 38 -27.14 -28.99 -20.65
CA VAL A 38 -28.41 -29.36 -20.01
C VAL A 38 -29.28 -28.11 -19.98
N SER A 39 -30.38 -28.11 -20.73
CA SER A 39 -31.30 -26.97 -20.83
C SER A 39 -32.17 -26.87 -19.57
N ASP A 40 -31.86 -25.94 -18.68
CA ASP A 40 -32.79 -25.46 -17.67
C ASP A 40 -33.74 -24.41 -18.31
N PRO A 41 -35.07 -24.62 -18.37
CA PRO A 41 -36.00 -23.76 -19.11
C PRO A 41 -36.20 -22.36 -18.51
N LEU A 42 -35.59 -22.04 -17.37
CA LEU A 42 -35.79 -20.76 -16.66
C LEU A 42 -34.73 -19.68 -16.97
N LEU A 43 -33.67 -19.98 -17.72
CA LEU A 43 -32.68 -18.98 -18.17
C LEU A 43 -32.99 -18.35 -19.55
N GLY A 44 -34.03 -18.80 -20.23
CA GLY A 44 -34.32 -18.42 -21.63
C GLY A 44 -35.00 -17.07 -21.86
N ALA A 45 -35.29 -16.28 -20.81
CA ALA A 45 -36.13 -15.08 -20.90
C ALA A 45 -35.45 -13.74 -20.53
N GLN A 46 -34.13 -13.72 -20.28
CA GLN A 46 -33.41 -12.48 -19.92
C GLN A 46 -32.11 -12.24 -20.71
N VAL A 47 -31.73 -13.10 -21.65
CA VAL A 47 -30.64 -12.79 -22.58
C VAL A 47 -31.25 -12.19 -23.84
N GLY A 48 -31.68 -10.94 -23.72
CA GLY A 48 -31.74 -10.07 -24.89
C GLY A 48 -30.37 -10.07 -25.54
N LYS A 49 -30.32 -10.28 -26.85
CA LYS A 49 -29.09 -10.10 -27.63
C LYS A 49 -28.61 -8.66 -27.47
N ALA A 50 -27.72 -8.40 -26.51
CA ALA A 50 -26.82 -7.27 -26.60
C ALA A 50 -25.89 -7.57 -27.78
N SER A 51 -26.23 -7.06 -28.96
CA SER A 51 -25.21 -6.86 -29.98
C SER A 51 -24.14 -5.98 -29.34
N LEU A 52 -22.88 -6.41 -29.34
CA LEU A 52 -21.77 -5.46 -29.24
C LEU A 52 -21.95 -4.48 -30.41
N GLN A 53 -22.57 -3.34 -30.14
CA GLN A 53 -22.62 -2.24 -31.08
C GLN A 53 -21.19 -1.71 -31.14
N VAL A 54 -20.52 -1.90 -32.28
CA VAL A 54 -19.22 -1.27 -32.52
C VAL A 54 -19.49 0.24 -32.54
N ARG A 55 -19.12 0.93 -31.45
CA ARG A 55 -19.24 2.38 -31.37
C ARG A 55 -18.16 3.02 -32.23
N ASN A 56 -18.53 4.07 -32.95
CA ASN A 56 -17.61 4.85 -33.77
C ASN A 56 -17.10 6.03 -32.94
N GLU A 57 -15.91 5.88 -32.38
CA GLU A 57 -15.35 6.84 -31.43
C GLU A 57 -14.06 7.46 -31.98
N ILE A 58 -13.93 8.78 -31.81
CA ILE A 58 -12.76 9.55 -32.25
C ILE A 58 -12.06 10.13 -31.03
N VAL A 59 -10.74 10.01 -30.97
CA VAL A 59 -9.90 10.62 -29.94
C VAL A 59 -9.01 11.68 -30.57
N PHE A 60 -9.16 12.92 -30.12
CA PHE A 60 -8.22 14.00 -30.39
C PHE A 60 -7.24 14.12 -29.23
N ILE A 61 -5.94 14.20 -29.54
CA ILE A 61 -4.88 14.40 -28.54
C ILE A 61 -4.06 15.61 -28.95
N GLU A 62 -3.91 16.59 -28.07
CA GLU A 62 -2.99 17.71 -28.34
C GLU A 62 -1.53 17.23 -28.38
N SER A 63 -0.76 17.65 -29.38
CA SER A 63 0.65 17.23 -29.56
C SER A 63 1.61 17.71 -28.46
N ASN A 64 1.18 18.69 -27.65
CA ASN A 64 1.97 19.24 -26.56
C ASN A 64 1.71 18.54 -25.21
N VAL A 65 0.78 17.57 -25.13
CA VAL A 65 0.65 16.72 -23.94
C VAL A 65 1.92 15.92 -23.70
N ARG A 66 2.24 15.70 -22.44
CA ARG A 66 3.43 14.95 -22.06
C ARG A 66 3.26 13.48 -22.40
N ASP A 67 4.36 12.82 -22.73
CA ASP A 67 4.43 11.37 -23.00
C ASP A 67 3.31 10.85 -23.92
N ILE A 68 3.07 11.58 -25.02
CA ILE A 68 2.04 11.25 -26.01
C ILE A 68 2.17 9.82 -26.55
N ASP A 69 3.39 9.27 -26.63
CA ASP A 69 3.63 7.89 -27.04
C ASP A 69 2.96 6.87 -26.11
N THR A 70 2.90 7.14 -24.81
CA THR A 70 2.18 6.30 -23.84
C THR A 70 0.68 6.43 -24.00
N LEU A 71 0.16 7.66 -24.21
CA LEU A 71 -1.26 7.89 -24.50
C LEU A 71 -1.70 7.16 -25.77
N LEU A 72 -0.94 7.29 -26.86
CA LEU A 72 -1.21 6.64 -28.14
C LEU A 72 -1.21 5.10 -28.05
N LYS A 73 -0.34 4.53 -27.21
CA LYS A 73 -0.30 3.07 -26.96
C LYS A 73 -1.42 2.59 -26.05
N GLY A 74 -1.84 3.42 -25.09
CA GLY A 74 -2.85 3.06 -24.08
C GLY A 74 -4.28 3.30 -24.53
N ILE A 75 -4.51 4.15 -25.54
CA ILE A 75 -5.82 4.30 -26.18
C ILE A 75 -6.15 2.98 -26.90
N GLY A 76 -7.14 2.27 -26.36
CA GLY A 76 -7.51 0.93 -26.79
C GLY A 76 -7.93 0.83 -28.26
N VAL A 77 -7.98 -0.42 -28.76
CA VAL A 77 -8.40 -0.73 -30.13
C VAL A 77 -9.86 -0.31 -30.40
N GLY A 78 -10.16 0.07 -31.64
CA GLY A 78 -11.51 0.42 -32.08
C GLY A 78 -11.84 1.91 -32.04
N LYS A 79 -10.91 2.78 -31.62
CA LYS A 79 -11.03 4.23 -31.72
C LYS A 79 -10.12 4.78 -32.83
N GLU A 80 -10.58 5.81 -33.53
CA GLU A 80 -9.74 6.56 -34.47
C GLU A 80 -9.04 7.71 -33.76
N VAL A 81 -7.72 7.80 -33.87
CA VAL A 81 -6.92 8.76 -33.10
C VAL A 81 -6.29 9.81 -34.01
N PHE A 82 -6.46 11.07 -33.67
CA PHE A 82 -5.86 12.22 -34.34
C PHE A 82 -5.03 13.06 -33.37
N VAL A 83 -3.79 13.34 -33.74
CA VAL A 83 -2.93 14.25 -32.99
C VAL A 83 -3.09 15.66 -33.54
N LEU A 84 -3.51 16.60 -32.71
CA LEU A 84 -3.68 18.01 -33.06
C LEU A 84 -2.34 18.76 -32.94
N ASP A 85 -2.00 19.56 -33.95
CA ASP A 85 -0.81 20.41 -33.92
C ASP A 85 -1.04 21.60 -32.99
N ALA A 86 -0.31 21.65 -31.88
CA ALA A 86 -0.50 22.66 -30.84
C ALA A 86 -0.15 24.09 -31.30
N ASN A 87 0.52 24.24 -32.46
CA ASN A 87 0.85 25.54 -33.04
C ASN A 87 -0.25 26.10 -33.96
N LYS A 88 -1.39 25.44 -34.03
CA LYS A 88 -2.55 25.85 -34.83
C LYS A 88 -3.81 25.90 -33.95
N ASP A 89 -4.88 26.43 -34.52
CA ASP A 89 -6.20 26.37 -33.91
C ASP A 89 -6.69 24.91 -33.93
N GLY A 90 -6.76 24.28 -32.74
CA GLY A 90 -7.17 22.88 -32.58
C GLY A 90 -8.64 22.66 -32.88
N LEU A 91 -9.52 23.62 -32.56
CA LEU A 91 -10.94 23.52 -32.87
C LEU A 91 -11.16 23.51 -34.39
N GLN A 92 -10.41 24.34 -35.12
CA GLN A 92 -10.44 24.36 -36.58
C GLN A 92 -9.91 23.04 -37.18
N GLN A 93 -8.84 22.47 -36.63
CA GLN A 93 -8.34 21.15 -37.04
C GLN A 93 -9.38 20.05 -36.85
N MET A 94 -10.06 20.04 -35.69
CA MET A 94 -11.16 19.10 -35.43
C MET A 94 -12.30 19.26 -36.45
N VAL A 95 -12.70 20.50 -36.76
CA VAL A 95 -13.72 20.78 -37.79
C VAL A 95 -13.30 20.25 -39.15
N GLU A 96 -12.04 20.43 -39.56
CA GLU A 96 -11.53 19.92 -40.83
C GLU A 96 -11.56 18.39 -40.91
N ILE A 97 -11.24 17.71 -39.80
CA ILE A 97 -11.27 16.25 -39.69
C ILE A 97 -12.71 15.72 -39.67
N LEU A 98 -13.63 16.43 -39.02
CA LEU A 98 -15.02 16.00 -38.82
C LEU A 98 -15.95 16.42 -39.96
N SER A 99 -15.54 17.37 -40.79
CA SER A 99 -16.37 17.88 -41.88
C SER A 99 -16.79 16.78 -42.84
N GLY A 100 -18.11 16.61 -43.02
CA GLY A 100 -18.70 15.59 -43.88
C GLY A 100 -18.74 14.18 -43.28
N ARG A 101 -18.29 14.01 -42.03
CA ARG A 101 -18.47 12.77 -41.26
C ARG A 101 -19.83 12.75 -40.57
N ASN A 102 -20.30 11.57 -40.22
CA ASN A 102 -21.54 11.33 -39.50
C ASN A 102 -21.45 10.02 -38.69
N ASN A 103 -22.46 9.77 -37.85
CA ASN A 103 -22.56 8.57 -37.02
C ASN A 103 -21.36 8.38 -36.10
N ILE A 104 -20.86 9.46 -35.48
CA ILE A 104 -19.82 9.39 -34.44
C ILE A 104 -20.53 9.33 -33.10
N ASP A 105 -20.30 8.26 -32.36
CA ASP A 105 -20.98 7.98 -31.10
C ASP A 105 -20.27 8.64 -29.91
N ALA A 106 -18.97 8.91 -30.02
CA ALA A 106 -18.24 9.71 -29.04
C ALA A 106 -17.04 10.45 -29.63
N ILE A 107 -16.77 11.63 -29.09
CA ILE A 107 -15.53 12.37 -29.28
C ILE A 107 -14.83 12.47 -27.93
N HIS A 108 -13.58 12.04 -27.87
CA HIS A 108 -12.70 12.24 -26.72
C HIS A 108 -11.68 13.31 -27.06
N ILE A 109 -11.44 14.24 -26.13
CA ILE A 109 -10.44 15.30 -26.28
C ILE A 109 -9.47 15.16 -25.11
N VAL A 110 -8.25 14.74 -25.39
CA VAL A 110 -7.15 14.61 -24.43
C VAL A 110 -6.24 15.82 -24.58
N SER A 111 -6.36 16.76 -23.67
CA SER A 111 -5.69 18.05 -23.75
C SER A 111 -5.43 18.66 -22.38
N HIS A 112 -4.90 19.87 -22.35
CA HIS A 112 -4.75 20.66 -21.17
C HIS A 112 -6.04 21.40 -20.80
N GLY A 113 -6.26 21.57 -19.49
CA GLY A 113 -7.40 22.28 -18.96
C GLY A 113 -7.02 23.31 -17.91
N LYS A 114 -7.99 24.15 -17.59
CA LYS A 114 -8.12 24.95 -16.37
C LYS A 114 -9.61 25.28 -16.19
N GLU A 115 -9.96 25.91 -15.06
CA GLU A 115 -11.35 26.31 -14.76
C GLU A 115 -12.07 26.92 -15.98
N ALA A 116 -13.16 26.27 -16.42
CA ALA A 116 -14.02 26.69 -17.53
C ALA A 116 -13.31 26.87 -18.90
N SER A 117 -12.24 26.09 -19.15
CA SER A 117 -11.39 26.21 -20.33
C SER A 117 -10.73 24.89 -20.74
N VAL A 118 -10.76 24.59 -22.05
CA VAL A 118 -9.95 23.53 -22.65
C VAL A 118 -8.98 24.12 -23.68
N ASN A 119 -7.71 23.70 -23.64
CA ASN A 119 -6.72 24.10 -24.62
C ASN A 119 -6.91 23.28 -25.92
N LEU A 120 -6.88 23.93 -27.06
CA LEU A 120 -6.95 23.34 -28.39
C LEU A 120 -5.90 24.05 -29.26
N GLY A 121 -4.63 23.75 -28.99
CA GLY A 121 -3.47 24.40 -29.58
C GLY A 121 -3.39 25.89 -29.25
N THR A 122 -3.48 26.75 -30.28
CA THR A 122 -3.43 28.21 -30.12
C THR A 122 -4.72 28.82 -29.56
N LEU A 123 -5.79 28.03 -29.49
CA LEU A 123 -7.09 28.44 -28.94
C LEU A 123 -7.25 27.87 -27.53
N PHE A 124 -7.66 28.71 -26.58
CA PHE A 124 -8.33 28.23 -25.38
C PHE A 124 -9.83 28.40 -25.61
N LEU A 125 -10.56 27.29 -25.73
CA LEU A 125 -12.01 27.34 -25.81
C LEU A 125 -12.53 27.52 -24.39
N GLU A 126 -13.08 28.70 -24.12
CA GLU A 126 -13.46 29.18 -22.79
C GLU A 126 -14.94 29.55 -22.77
N GLN A 127 -15.53 29.55 -21.58
CA GLN A 127 -16.92 29.99 -21.39
C GLN A 127 -17.22 31.35 -22.02
N ASN A 128 -16.27 32.29 -21.98
CA ASN A 128 -16.45 33.66 -22.47
C ASN A 128 -16.37 33.79 -24.01
N ASN A 129 -15.83 32.80 -24.72
CA ASN A 129 -15.57 32.87 -26.17
C ASN A 129 -16.30 31.79 -26.97
N LEU A 130 -16.98 30.85 -26.30
CA LEU A 130 -17.75 29.77 -26.91
C LEU A 130 -18.77 30.29 -27.94
N ALA A 131 -19.48 31.38 -27.63
CA ALA A 131 -20.44 32.00 -28.54
C ALA A 131 -19.83 32.43 -29.89
N SER A 132 -18.56 32.84 -29.90
CA SER A 132 -17.85 33.23 -31.12
C SER A 132 -17.46 32.04 -32.00
N HIS A 133 -17.48 30.82 -31.45
CA HIS A 133 -17.10 29.57 -32.13
C HIS A 133 -18.31 28.68 -32.44
N THR A 134 -19.54 29.19 -32.29
CA THR A 134 -20.79 28.41 -32.48
C THR A 134 -20.85 27.70 -33.83
N ALA A 135 -20.39 28.35 -34.91
CA ALA A 135 -20.40 27.74 -36.25
C ALA A 135 -19.49 26.50 -36.35
N GLN A 136 -18.32 26.53 -35.71
CA GLN A 136 -17.40 25.40 -35.65
C GLN A 136 -17.97 24.27 -34.78
N LEU A 137 -18.51 24.63 -33.60
CA LEU A 137 -19.15 23.67 -32.69
C LEU A 137 -20.36 22.98 -33.31
N GLN A 138 -21.13 23.69 -34.15
CA GLN A 138 -22.24 23.09 -34.92
C GLN A 138 -21.75 22.08 -35.96
N VAL A 139 -20.59 22.29 -36.59
CA VAL A 139 -20.04 21.29 -37.53
C VAL A 139 -19.64 20.03 -36.78
N ILE A 140 -19.04 20.17 -35.60
CA ILE A 140 -18.75 19.03 -34.72
C ILE A 140 -20.06 18.31 -34.36
N GLY A 141 -21.07 19.04 -33.88
CA GLY A 141 -22.39 18.51 -33.55
C GLY A 141 -23.07 17.76 -34.70
N GLN A 142 -22.99 18.28 -35.93
CA GLN A 142 -23.57 17.63 -37.11
C GLN A 142 -22.90 16.30 -37.48
N SER A 143 -21.68 16.06 -37.01
CA SER A 143 -20.96 14.80 -37.24
C SER A 143 -21.35 13.69 -36.25
N LEU A 144 -22.00 14.06 -35.14
CA LEU A 144 -22.35 13.18 -34.04
C LEU A 144 -23.66 12.43 -34.27
N SER A 145 -23.76 11.23 -33.68
CA SER A 145 -25.01 10.48 -33.52
C SER A 145 -25.94 11.17 -32.51
N GLU A 146 -27.23 10.85 -32.52
CA GLU A 146 -28.15 11.28 -31.46
C GLU A 146 -27.75 10.65 -30.12
N GLY A 147 -27.60 11.47 -29.08
CA GLY A 147 -27.12 11.03 -27.77
C GLY A 147 -25.61 10.75 -27.72
N ALA A 148 -24.83 11.20 -28.70
CA ALA A 148 -23.37 11.03 -28.65
C ALA A 148 -22.74 11.88 -27.54
N ASP A 149 -21.58 11.40 -27.07
CA ASP A 149 -20.84 12.02 -25.98
C ASP A 149 -19.62 12.82 -26.45
N ILE A 150 -19.34 13.94 -25.78
CA ILE A 150 -18.05 14.63 -25.83
C ILE A 150 -17.38 14.52 -24.45
N MET A 151 -16.22 13.88 -24.43
CA MET A 151 -15.46 13.57 -23.21
C MET A 151 -14.20 14.45 -23.17
N LEU A 152 -14.13 15.39 -22.22
CA LEU A 152 -13.03 16.35 -22.08
C LEU A 152 -12.07 15.93 -20.96
N TYR A 153 -10.90 15.43 -21.34
CA TYR A 153 -9.82 15.07 -20.42
C TYR A 153 -8.81 16.21 -20.38
N GLY A 154 -8.70 16.86 -19.22
CA GLY A 154 -7.76 17.94 -18.95
C GLY A 154 -8.03 18.52 -17.57
N CYS A 155 -6.98 19.00 -16.91
CA CYS A 155 -7.09 19.38 -15.50
C CYS A 155 -8.12 20.50 -15.26
N ASP A 156 -8.96 20.35 -14.24
CA ASP A 156 -9.84 21.38 -13.68
C ASP A 156 -10.83 22.02 -14.68
N ILE A 157 -11.10 21.42 -15.85
CA ILE A 157 -11.96 22.00 -16.91
C ILE A 157 -13.33 22.37 -16.35
N ALA A 158 -13.91 21.47 -15.56
CA ALA A 158 -15.25 21.59 -15.01
C ALA A 158 -15.28 22.09 -13.56
N ALA A 159 -14.12 22.39 -12.97
CA ALA A 159 -14.02 22.95 -11.63
C ALA A 159 -14.77 24.29 -11.53
N GLY A 160 -15.30 24.64 -10.35
CA GLY A 160 -15.88 25.96 -10.09
C GLY A 160 -16.96 26.39 -11.10
N SER A 161 -16.67 27.42 -11.89
CA SER A 161 -17.54 27.92 -12.96
C SER A 161 -17.62 27.01 -14.21
N GLY A 162 -16.80 25.97 -14.28
CA GLY A 162 -16.68 25.03 -15.39
C GLY A 162 -17.95 24.22 -15.69
N LEU A 163 -18.83 23.97 -14.72
CA LEU A 163 -20.15 23.40 -15.00
C LEU A 163 -20.92 24.20 -16.07
N ALA A 164 -20.90 25.54 -15.98
CA ALA A 164 -21.58 26.39 -16.94
C ALA A 164 -20.90 26.36 -18.33
N PHE A 165 -19.59 26.11 -18.39
CA PHE A 165 -18.88 25.86 -19.64
C PHE A 165 -19.32 24.53 -20.27
N VAL A 166 -19.39 23.45 -19.48
CA VAL A 166 -19.87 22.13 -19.91
C VAL A 166 -21.30 22.20 -20.45
N ASP A 167 -22.21 22.87 -19.73
CA ASP A 167 -23.60 23.08 -20.17
C ASP A 167 -23.68 23.84 -21.51
N GLN A 168 -22.90 24.92 -21.66
CA GLN A 168 -22.90 25.72 -22.89
C GLN A 168 -22.33 24.96 -24.08
N LEU A 169 -21.31 24.11 -23.86
CA LEU A 169 -20.75 23.27 -24.90
C LEU A 169 -21.73 22.19 -25.34
N ALA A 170 -22.45 21.57 -24.39
CA ALA A 170 -23.52 20.61 -24.68
C ALA A 170 -24.61 21.27 -25.55
N ILE A 171 -25.04 22.49 -25.20
CA ILE A 171 -26.03 23.24 -25.98
C ILE A 171 -25.51 23.57 -27.39
N ALA A 172 -24.26 23.99 -27.53
CA ALA A 172 -23.71 24.43 -28.82
C ALA A 172 -23.46 23.28 -29.81
N THR A 173 -23.19 22.08 -29.29
CA THR A 173 -22.90 20.88 -30.10
C THR A 173 -24.12 19.97 -30.24
N GLY A 174 -25.08 20.03 -29.29
CA GLY A 174 -26.20 19.10 -29.21
C GLY A 174 -25.84 17.72 -28.65
N ALA A 175 -24.63 17.58 -28.10
CA ALA A 175 -24.11 16.36 -27.50
C ALA A 175 -24.26 16.36 -25.98
N ASP A 176 -24.17 15.18 -25.37
CA ASP A 176 -23.94 15.05 -23.94
C ASP A 176 -22.44 15.27 -23.68
N VAL A 177 -22.07 15.96 -22.59
CA VAL A 177 -20.68 16.39 -22.33
C VAL A 177 -20.24 15.99 -20.93
N ALA A 178 -19.06 15.37 -20.82
CA ALA A 178 -18.40 15.09 -19.56
C ALA A 178 -17.02 15.76 -19.51
N ALA A 179 -16.61 16.22 -18.33
CA ALA A 179 -15.32 16.88 -18.13
C ALA A 179 -14.79 16.67 -16.70
N SER A 180 -13.46 16.67 -16.57
CA SER A 180 -12.77 16.53 -15.27
C SER A 180 -12.85 17.82 -14.46
N ASP A 181 -13.08 17.73 -13.16
CA ASP A 181 -13.06 18.85 -12.22
C ASP A 181 -11.80 18.94 -11.33
N ASP A 182 -10.84 18.04 -11.55
CA ASP A 182 -9.57 17.97 -10.84
C ASP A 182 -8.39 17.63 -11.77
N LEU A 183 -7.28 17.10 -11.24
CA LEU A 183 -6.13 16.74 -12.06
C LEU A 183 -6.44 15.48 -12.89
N THR A 184 -6.45 15.57 -14.22
CA THR A 184 -6.56 14.36 -15.04
C THR A 184 -5.19 13.70 -15.28
N GLY A 185 -5.01 12.41 -14.98
CA GLY A 185 -3.83 11.62 -15.36
C GLY A 185 -3.33 10.66 -14.27
N SER A 186 -2.08 10.86 -13.82
CA SER A 186 -1.38 9.98 -12.90
C SER A 186 -1.93 10.02 -11.48
N THR A 187 -2.31 8.85 -10.96
CA THR A 187 -2.72 8.68 -9.54
C THR A 187 -1.58 8.97 -8.56
N GLN A 188 -0.33 8.78 -8.95
CA GLN A 188 0.84 9.20 -8.16
C GLN A 188 0.90 10.72 -7.96
N LEU A 189 0.36 11.46 -8.94
CA LEU A 189 0.22 12.92 -8.88
C LEU A 189 -1.16 13.35 -8.36
N ARG A 190 -1.92 12.40 -7.78
CA ARG A 190 -3.30 12.59 -7.31
C ARG A 190 -4.27 13.03 -8.39
N GLY A 191 -3.99 12.69 -9.64
CA GLY A 191 -4.96 12.79 -10.71
C GLY A 191 -5.60 11.45 -11.05
N ASP A 192 -6.68 11.48 -11.82
CA ASP A 192 -7.33 10.29 -12.33
C ASP A 192 -7.88 10.50 -13.74
N TRP A 193 -8.67 9.56 -14.25
CA TRP A 193 -9.26 9.65 -15.59
C TRP A 193 -10.79 9.67 -15.54
N ASP A 194 -11.34 9.93 -14.37
CA ASP A 194 -12.77 10.11 -14.16
C ASP A 194 -13.18 11.50 -14.69
N LEU A 195 -14.47 11.60 -15.03
CA LEU A 195 -15.08 12.84 -15.49
C LEU A 195 -16.31 13.07 -14.62
N GLU A 196 -16.13 13.90 -13.61
CA GLU A 196 -17.03 14.08 -12.46
C GLU A 196 -18.26 14.89 -12.86
N ILE A 197 -18.07 15.84 -13.77
CA ILE A 197 -19.09 16.80 -14.18
C ILE A 197 -19.65 16.41 -15.55
N LYS A 198 -20.98 16.35 -15.62
CA LYS A 198 -21.71 15.85 -16.78
C LYS A 198 -22.91 16.74 -17.08
N ALA A 199 -23.10 17.06 -18.35
CA ALA A 199 -24.33 17.63 -18.90
C ALA A 199 -24.93 16.59 -19.86
N GLY A 200 -26.08 16.03 -19.51
CA GLY A 200 -26.69 14.93 -20.27
C GLY A 200 -26.40 13.54 -19.67
N ASN A 201 -26.63 12.48 -20.43
CA ASN A 201 -26.34 11.10 -20.03
C ASN A 201 -25.04 10.65 -20.68
N ILE A 202 -24.13 10.06 -19.90
CA ILE A 202 -22.83 9.62 -20.41
C ILE A 202 -22.76 8.10 -20.34
N GLU A 203 -22.81 7.44 -21.48
CA GLU A 203 -22.60 5.99 -21.62
C GLU A 203 -21.21 5.62 -22.15
N THR A 204 -20.46 6.60 -22.66
CA THR A 204 -19.10 6.40 -23.16
C THR A 204 -18.13 6.01 -22.06
N SER A 205 -17.32 4.98 -22.33
CA SER A 205 -16.25 4.56 -21.42
C SER A 205 -15.05 5.51 -21.49
N SER A 206 -14.38 5.75 -20.37
CA SER A 206 -13.20 6.63 -20.31
C SER A 206 -12.05 6.14 -21.21
N VAL A 207 -11.25 7.06 -21.77
CA VAL A 207 -9.98 6.72 -22.45
C VAL A 207 -8.92 6.23 -21.46
N GLY A 208 -9.02 6.62 -20.19
CA GLY A 208 -8.15 6.19 -19.10
C GLY A 208 -8.44 4.78 -18.63
N SER A 209 -8.17 3.79 -19.48
CA SER A 209 -8.23 2.39 -19.05
C SER A 209 -7.27 2.15 -17.88
N THR A 210 -7.53 1.13 -17.05
CA THR A 210 -6.64 0.76 -15.94
C THR A 210 -5.18 0.60 -16.40
N ALA A 211 -4.97 0.01 -17.57
CA ALA A 211 -3.63 -0.16 -18.15
C ALA A 211 -2.98 1.18 -18.55
N LEU A 212 -3.74 2.16 -19.07
CA LEU A 212 -3.21 3.48 -19.36
C LEU A 212 -2.90 4.25 -18.07
N ALA A 213 -3.80 4.18 -17.08
CA ALA A 213 -3.63 4.86 -15.80
C ALA A 213 -2.38 4.38 -15.03
N GLU A 214 -2.01 3.10 -15.16
CA GLU A 214 -0.76 2.56 -14.57
C GLU A 214 0.51 3.03 -15.28
N LEU A 215 0.44 3.36 -16.58
CA LEU A 215 1.60 3.71 -17.40
C LEU A 215 1.85 5.21 -17.47
N TYR A 216 0.79 6.03 -17.46
CA TYR A 216 0.91 7.47 -17.64
C TYR A 216 1.31 8.16 -16.33
N THR A 217 2.58 8.58 -16.23
CA THR A 217 3.15 9.16 -15.00
C THR A 217 3.11 10.69 -14.94
N SER A 218 2.23 11.32 -15.71
CA SER A 218 2.07 12.79 -15.76
C SER A 218 0.60 13.15 -15.55
N VAL A 219 0.31 14.44 -15.39
CA VAL A 219 -1.07 14.94 -15.45
C VAL A 219 -1.23 15.80 -16.69
N LEU A 220 -2.46 15.94 -17.17
CA LEU A 220 -2.82 16.78 -18.30
C LEU A 220 -2.86 18.27 -17.90
N SER A 221 -2.01 18.67 -16.96
CA SER A 221 -1.83 20.08 -16.57
C SER A 221 -1.07 20.81 -17.67
N ILE A 222 -1.26 22.13 -17.79
CA ILE A 222 -0.81 22.98 -18.90
C ILE A 222 0.54 22.54 -19.54
N ALA A 223 0.47 22.19 -20.84
CA ALA A 223 1.52 21.61 -21.69
C ALA A 223 2.88 22.30 -21.61
N SER A 224 2.83 23.61 -21.78
CA SER A 224 3.98 24.45 -21.97
C SER A 224 3.56 25.89 -21.69
N ALA A 225 4.10 26.42 -20.63
CA ALA A 225 3.89 27.75 -20.18
C ALA A 225 5.24 28.45 -20.31
N THR A 226 5.40 29.27 -21.35
CA THR A 226 6.61 30.10 -21.44
C THR A 226 6.36 31.35 -20.64
N VAL A 227 7.20 31.63 -19.66
CA VAL A 227 7.27 32.98 -19.11
C VAL A 227 8.18 33.78 -20.01
N THR A 228 7.59 34.69 -20.77
CA THR A 228 8.31 35.69 -21.55
C THR A 228 8.55 36.89 -20.64
N PHE A 229 9.79 37.24 -20.35
CA PHE A 229 10.12 38.32 -19.42
C PHE A 229 9.98 39.73 -20.05
N ASN A 230 9.28 39.82 -21.19
CA ASN A 230 9.03 41.06 -21.93
C ASN A 230 7.92 41.94 -21.34
N SER A 231 8.18 43.24 -21.20
CA SER A 231 7.29 44.21 -20.54
C SER A 231 6.13 44.67 -21.42
N GLY A 232 6.09 44.25 -22.70
CA GLY A 232 4.95 44.46 -23.61
C GLY A 232 3.87 43.36 -23.52
N SER A 233 4.09 42.32 -22.72
CA SER A 233 3.13 41.23 -22.51
C SER A 233 2.15 41.55 -21.37
N ALA A 234 0.88 41.19 -21.54
CA ALA A 234 -0.16 41.31 -20.51
C ALA A 234 0.09 40.41 -19.27
N ASN A 235 1.12 39.57 -19.31
CA ASN A 235 1.45 38.57 -18.29
C ASN A 235 2.44 39.11 -17.21
N PHE A 236 2.71 40.42 -17.23
CA PHE A 236 3.61 41.07 -16.28
C PHE A 236 2.85 41.76 -15.14
N THR A 237 3.25 41.52 -13.90
CA THR A 237 2.87 42.36 -12.74
C THR A 237 4.10 42.58 -11.89
N ASN A 238 4.81 43.68 -12.13
CA ASN A 238 5.99 44.03 -11.33
C ASN A 238 5.61 44.35 -9.88
N THR A 239 6.13 43.58 -8.93
CA THR A 239 6.06 43.89 -7.50
C THR A 239 7.44 44.21 -6.89
N GLY A 240 8.52 44.11 -7.67
CA GLY A 240 9.92 44.21 -7.23
C GLY A 240 10.59 45.58 -7.44
N GLY A 241 11.68 45.86 -6.72
CA GLY A 241 12.44 47.12 -6.80
C GLY A 241 13.92 46.95 -6.46
N THR A 242 14.79 47.66 -7.20
CA THR A 242 16.26 47.51 -7.37
C THR A 242 17.16 47.52 -6.13
N ALA A 243 16.64 47.71 -4.92
CA ALA A 243 17.46 48.05 -3.75
C ALA A 243 17.04 47.34 -2.46
N ASN A 244 16.18 46.33 -2.54
CA ASN A 244 15.71 45.63 -1.37
C ASN A 244 15.69 44.11 -1.62
N ALA A 245 16.48 43.36 -0.85
CA ALA A 245 16.52 41.89 -0.87
C ALA A 245 15.17 41.25 -0.49
N THR A 246 14.20 42.02 0.01
CA THR A 246 12.84 41.55 0.26
C THR A 246 11.87 41.81 -0.89
N LYS A 247 12.36 42.29 -2.05
CA LYS A 247 11.54 42.65 -3.21
C LYS A 247 11.88 41.76 -4.40
N ASP A 248 11.13 40.68 -4.51
CA ASP A 248 11.19 39.71 -5.61
C ASP A 248 10.43 40.22 -6.83
N VAL A 249 10.70 39.63 -8.00
CA VAL A 249 9.87 39.87 -9.18
C VAL A 249 8.94 38.69 -9.40
N THR A 250 7.68 39.01 -9.67
CA THR A 250 6.62 38.04 -9.99
C THR A 250 6.17 38.17 -11.43
N TYR A 251 5.94 37.04 -12.09
CA TYR A 251 5.47 36.95 -13.46
C TYR A 251 4.26 36.02 -13.51
N LYS A 252 3.19 36.46 -14.19
CA LYS A 252 2.08 35.55 -14.51
C LYS A 252 2.54 34.65 -15.64
N VAL A 253 2.10 33.42 -15.61
CA VAL A 253 2.43 32.45 -16.63
C VAL A 253 1.50 32.62 -17.83
N ASN A 254 2.07 32.57 -19.04
CA ASN A 254 1.29 32.57 -20.27
C ASN A 254 0.42 31.29 -20.30
N GLY A 255 -0.89 31.43 -20.49
CA GLY A 255 -1.86 30.33 -20.51
C GLY A 255 -2.73 30.26 -19.25
N ASP A 256 -2.16 30.54 -18.08
CA ASP A 256 -2.92 30.72 -16.82
C ASP A 256 -2.27 31.77 -15.90
N ALA A 257 -2.99 32.87 -15.73
CA ALA A 257 -2.59 34.00 -14.90
C ALA A 257 -2.63 33.71 -13.39
N SER A 258 -3.25 32.60 -12.96
CA SER A 258 -3.27 32.13 -11.57
C SER A 258 -1.90 31.64 -11.11
N TYR A 259 -1.10 31.11 -12.06
CA TYR A 259 0.26 30.67 -11.80
C TYR A 259 1.22 31.87 -11.83
N VAL A 260 1.73 32.20 -10.65
CA VAL A 260 2.65 33.34 -10.46
C VAL A 260 4.06 32.82 -10.14
N LEU A 261 4.94 32.89 -11.13
CA LEU A 261 6.36 32.59 -10.99
C LEU A 261 7.06 33.73 -10.24
N ARG A 262 7.82 33.39 -9.21
CA ARG A 262 8.67 34.30 -8.44
C ARG A 262 10.14 34.03 -8.75
N ILE A 263 10.90 35.10 -8.95
CA ILE A 263 12.36 35.08 -9.06
C ILE A 263 12.92 35.88 -7.89
N ASP A 264 13.69 35.19 -7.05
CA ASP A 264 14.21 35.68 -5.78
C ASP A 264 15.75 35.61 -5.79
N GLY A 265 16.39 36.71 -5.38
CA GLY A 265 17.83 36.84 -5.22
C GLY A 265 18.21 36.78 -3.75
N ALA A 266 19.16 35.91 -3.39
CA ALA A 266 19.50 35.66 -2.00
C ALA A 266 20.11 36.87 -1.26
N ASN A 267 20.72 37.82 -1.98
CA ASN A 267 21.48 38.91 -1.39
C ASN A 267 20.88 40.29 -1.66
N THR A 268 20.38 40.52 -2.86
CA THR A 268 19.70 41.75 -3.30
C THR A 268 18.51 41.40 -4.20
N GLY A 269 17.58 42.36 -4.33
CA GLY A 269 16.38 42.15 -5.14
C GLY A 269 16.71 42.03 -6.63
N ILE A 270 15.93 41.22 -7.34
CA ILE A 270 16.02 41.08 -8.80
C ILE A 270 15.37 42.29 -9.47
N TYR A 271 15.97 42.79 -10.57
CA TYR A 271 15.46 43.96 -11.28
C TYR A 271 14.77 43.56 -12.59
N ALA A 272 13.49 43.88 -12.71
CA ALA A 272 12.81 43.89 -14.00
C ALA A 272 12.85 45.30 -14.60
N ASP A 273 13.43 45.44 -15.80
CA ASP A 273 13.42 46.71 -16.52
C ASP A 273 12.02 46.97 -17.10
N PRO A 274 11.30 48.02 -16.67
CA PRO A 274 9.97 48.34 -17.18
C PRO A 274 9.94 48.67 -18.69
N SER A 275 11.08 49.10 -19.25
CA SER A 275 11.22 49.58 -20.63
C SER A 275 11.90 48.59 -21.58
N GLY A 276 12.71 47.66 -21.05
CA GLY A 276 13.57 46.76 -21.83
C GLY A 276 13.00 45.37 -22.09
N GLY A 277 12.05 44.90 -21.27
CA GLY A 277 11.43 43.59 -21.47
C GLY A 277 12.32 42.39 -21.19
N TYR A 278 13.12 42.45 -20.14
CA TYR A 278 13.87 41.31 -19.62
C TYR A 278 14.00 41.38 -18.09
N THR A 279 14.25 40.24 -17.44
CA THR A 279 14.64 40.19 -16.02
C THR A 279 16.16 40.25 -15.91
N ASN A 280 16.67 41.22 -15.17
CA ASN A 280 18.10 41.36 -14.93
C ASN A 280 18.47 40.93 -13.51
N ILE A 281 19.48 40.06 -13.43
CA ILE A 281 20.10 39.57 -12.21
C ILE A 281 21.43 40.30 -12.05
N ASP A 282 21.58 41.03 -10.94
CA ASP A 282 22.79 41.78 -10.55
C ASP A 282 23.33 42.70 -11.67
N PHE A 283 22.49 43.67 -12.11
CA PHE A 283 22.81 44.58 -13.22
C PHE A 283 23.44 45.91 -12.78
N THR A 284 23.22 46.33 -11.54
CA THR A 284 23.65 47.64 -11.02
C THR A 284 24.81 47.53 -10.03
N ASN A 285 24.85 46.44 -9.27
CA ASN A 285 25.96 46.08 -8.40
C ASN A 285 26.75 44.96 -9.09
N SER A 286 28.03 44.85 -8.77
CA SER A 286 28.87 43.84 -9.39
C SER A 286 29.30 42.88 -8.28
N GLN A 287 28.68 41.70 -8.20
CA GLN A 287 28.84 40.66 -7.16
C GLN A 287 27.83 40.74 -6.01
N ALA A 288 26.55 40.96 -6.27
CA ALA A 288 25.53 40.87 -5.22
C ALA A 288 25.02 39.44 -5.04
N GLU A 289 24.57 38.77 -6.10
CA GLU A 289 23.80 37.52 -5.97
C GLU A 289 24.67 36.26 -5.92
N THR A 290 24.68 35.58 -4.79
CA THR A 290 25.30 34.24 -4.64
C THR A 290 24.36 33.10 -5.06
N LEU A 291 23.05 33.35 -5.05
CA LEU A 291 22.01 32.38 -5.39
C LEU A 291 20.79 33.11 -5.94
N VAL A 292 20.22 32.58 -7.02
CA VAL A 292 18.91 32.97 -7.55
C VAL A 292 17.98 31.76 -7.51
N THR A 293 16.76 31.96 -7.04
CA THR A 293 15.74 30.91 -6.93
C THR A 293 14.52 31.26 -7.78
N PHE A 294 14.11 30.31 -8.63
CA PHE A 294 12.87 30.35 -9.38
C PHE A 294 11.88 29.40 -8.71
N SER A 295 10.69 29.89 -8.36
CA SER A 295 9.66 29.13 -7.63
C SER A 295 8.28 29.73 -7.86
N PHE A 296 7.21 28.96 -7.79
CA PHE A 296 5.85 29.52 -7.79
C PHE A 296 5.43 30.03 -6.40
N GLN A 297 4.69 31.14 -6.35
CA GLN A 297 4.19 31.70 -5.09
C GLN A 297 3.19 30.79 -4.37
N GLY A 298 2.42 29.99 -5.12
CA GLY A 298 1.48 29.03 -4.57
C GLY A 298 2.12 27.70 -4.16
N GLY A 299 3.44 27.55 -4.29
CA GLY A 299 4.14 26.30 -3.98
C GLY A 299 3.94 25.18 -4.99
N GLN A 300 3.45 25.51 -6.20
CA GLN A 300 3.37 24.55 -7.30
C GLN A 300 4.74 23.97 -7.64
N VAL A 301 4.75 22.71 -8.05
CA VAL A 301 5.88 22.08 -8.72
C VAL A 301 5.75 22.29 -10.22
N PHE A 302 6.87 22.21 -10.93
CA PHE A 302 6.94 22.40 -12.36
C PHE A 302 8.06 21.59 -12.98
N THR A 303 7.91 21.27 -14.26
CA THR A 303 8.98 20.78 -15.12
C THR A 303 9.55 21.93 -15.93
N THR A 304 10.87 21.93 -16.19
CA THR A 304 11.49 22.89 -17.09
C THR A 304 12.41 22.23 -18.10
N SER A 305 12.29 22.63 -19.37
CA SER A 305 13.11 22.16 -20.49
C SER A 305 14.24 23.11 -20.85
N GLY A 306 14.20 24.36 -20.39
CA GLY A 306 15.22 25.33 -20.77
C GLY A 306 14.90 26.77 -20.43
N MET A 307 15.89 27.61 -20.68
CA MET A 307 15.83 29.04 -20.45
C MET A 307 16.70 29.76 -21.48
N LYS A 308 16.22 30.88 -22.02
CA LYS A 308 17.03 31.75 -22.86
C LYS A 308 17.61 32.87 -22.02
N VAL A 309 18.94 32.99 -22.04
CA VAL A 309 19.66 33.97 -21.24
C VAL A 309 20.70 34.71 -22.05
N GLN A 310 20.98 35.96 -21.68
CA GLN A 310 22.16 36.70 -22.09
C GLN A 310 23.05 36.94 -20.88
N SER A 311 24.31 36.54 -20.98
CA SER A 311 25.32 36.93 -19.99
C SER A 311 26.22 38.00 -20.59
N ASN A 312 26.46 39.09 -19.86
CA ASN A 312 27.39 40.15 -20.29
C ASN A 312 28.81 39.97 -19.73
N TYR A 313 29.09 38.82 -19.10
CA TYR A 313 30.35 38.56 -18.42
C TYR A 313 30.75 37.09 -18.53
N ALA A 314 32.05 36.80 -18.51
CA ALA A 314 32.54 35.43 -18.51
C ALA A 314 32.24 34.74 -17.17
N GLN A 315 31.45 33.68 -17.19
CA GLN A 315 31.05 32.92 -15.99
C GLN A 315 30.50 31.55 -16.37
N THR A 316 30.43 30.63 -15.42
CA THR A 316 29.74 29.34 -15.63
C THR A 316 28.53 29.27 -14.72
N LEU A 317 27.34 29.27 -15.32
CA LEU A 317 26.07 29.14 -14.61
C LEU A 317 25.86 27.68 -14.22
N ILE A 318 25.39 27.46 -12.99
CA ILE A 318 25.16 26.15 -12.40
C ILE A 318 23.71 26.08 -11.94
N PHE A 319 22.95 25.17 -12.53
CA PHE A 319 21.54 24.94 -12.22
C PHE A 319 21.35 23.63 -11.47
N LYS A 320 20.51 23.67 -10.44
CA LYS A 320 20.04 22.51 -9.68
C LYS A 320 18.55 22.63 -9.40
N GLY A 321 17.79 21.58 -9.74
CA GLY A 321 16.38 21.45 -9.38
C GLY A 321 16.21 20.80 -8.01
N TYR A 322 15.20 21.20 -7.26
CA TYR A 322 14.84 20.59 -5.97
C TYR A 322 13.34 20.37 -5.88
N ASP A 323 12.94 19.24 -5.30
CA ASP A 323 11.54 18.95 -4.96
C ASP A 323 11.04 19.82 -3.79
N SER A 324 9.77 19.67 -3.42
CA SER A 324 9.15 20.40 -2.31
C SER A 324 9.75 20.04 -0.93
N GLY A 325 10.39 18.87 -0.81
CA GLY A 325 11.12 18.43 0.38
C GLY A 325 12.56 18.94 0.45
N GLY A 326 13.05 19.60 -0.60
CA GLY A 326 14.42 20.13 -0.69
C GLY A 326 15.47 19.10 -1.14
N SER A 327 15.07 17.94 -1.64
CA SER A 327 15.98 16.97 -2.26
C SER A 327 16.28 17.36 -3.70
N GLN A 328 17.51 17.17 -4.15
CA GLN A 328 17.89 17.51 -5.52
C GLN A 328 17.22 16.55 -6.51
N VAL A 329 16.59 17.09 -7.54
CA VAL A 329 16.00 16.35 -8.66
C VAL A 329 16.86 16.55 -9.90
N GLY A 330 17.15 15.44 -10.58
CA GLY A 330 18.04 15.44 -11.74
C GLY A 330 19.51 15.70 -11.40
N THR A 331 20.31 15.85 -12.44
CA THR A 331 21.76 16.13 -12.31
C THR A 331 22.03 17.63 -12.37
N THR A 332 23.17 18.06 -11.81
CA THR A 332 23.61 19.46 -11.89
C THR A 332 23.95 19.81 -13.34
N GLN A 333 23.35 20.88 -13.86
CA GLN A 333 23.54 21.34 -15.25
C GLN A 333 24.45 22.58 -15.26
N ASN A 334 25.51 22.57 -16.06
CA ASN A 334 26.50 23.65 -16.11
C ASN A 334 26.55 24.27 -17.51
N PHE A 335 26.54 25.60 -17.61
CA PHE A 335 26.59 26.34 -18.87
C PHE A 335 27.65 27.45 -18.81
N ALA A 336 28.68 27.33 -19.64
CA ALA A 336 29.80 28.25 -19.67
C ALA A 336 29.58 29.41 -20.65
N PHE A 337 29.92 30.61 -20.21
CA PHE A 337 29.95 31.85 -20.98
C PHE A 337 31.37 32.41 -20.95
N THR A 338 31.91 32.78 -22.10
CA THR A 338 33.29 33.26 -22.23
C THR A 338 33.39 34.78 -22.44
N ALA A 339 32.27 35.42 -22.81
CA ALA A 339 32.13 36.86 -23.03
C ALA A 339 30.63 37.21 -23.03
N THR A 340 30.28 38.42 -23.49
CA THR A 340 28.89 38.79 -23.78
C THR A 340 28.30 37.85 -24.81
N GLN A 341 27.31 37.05 -24.42
CA GLN A 341 26.70 36.04 -25.28
C GLN A 341 25.27 35.73 -24.84
N THR A 342 24.41 35.52 -25.84
CA THR A 342 23.06 34.97 -25.65
C THR A 342 23.06 33.49 -25.98
N GLN A 343 22.50 32.66 -25.11
CA GLN A 343 22.37 31.21 -25.30
C GLN A 343 20.97 30.74 -24.90
N THR A 344 20.45 29.75 -25.63
CA THR A 344 19.34 28.92 -25.17
C THR A 344 19.90 27.74 -24.40
N LEU A 345 19.65 27.72 -23.10
CA LEU A 345 20.05 26.64 -22.20
C LEU A 345 18.99 25.54 -22.28
N ASN A 346 19.42 24.32 -22.57
CA ASN A 346 18.54 23.15 -22.59
C ASN A 346 18.76 22.33 -21.32
N PHE A 347 17.72 22.19 -20.50
CA PHE A 347 17.74 21.42 -19.27
C PHE A 347 17.28 19.99 -19.50
N THR A 348 17.82 19.06 -18.72
CA THR A 348 17.39 17.66 -18.69
C THR A 348 17.24 17.20 -17.24
N GLY A 349 16.19 16.43 -16.97
CA GLY A 349 15.96 15.81 -15.66
C GLY A 349 15.39 16.73 -14.56
N PHE A 350 15.04 17.98 -14.86
CA PHE A 350 14.32 18.87 -13.93
C PHE A 350 12.80 18.71 -14.10
N THR A 351 12.29 17.58 -13.61
CA THR A 351 10.86 17.23 -13.62
C THR A 351 10.26 17.40 -12.23
N ASP A 352 9.10 18.03 -12.13
CA ASP A 352 8.34 18.23 -10.88
C ASP A 352 9.16 18.83 -9.73
N ILE A 353 9.98 19.81 -10.07
CA ILE A 353 10.75 20.58 -9.10
C ILE A 353 9.90 21.69 -8.50
N ALA A 354 10.04 21.92 -7.19
CA ALA A 354 9.46 23.08 -6.52
C ALA A 354 10.33 24.33 -6.70
N THR A 355 11.66 24.15 -6.80
CA THR A 355 12.59 25.26 -7.02
C THR A 355 13.67 24.90 -8.03
N LEU A 356 13.99 25.86 -8.90
CA LEU A 356 15.21 25.85 -9.71
C LEU A 356 16.19 26.85 -9.09
N LYS A 357 17.36 26.37 -8.68
CA LYS A 357 18.41 27.18 -8.07
C LYS A 357 19.55 27.42 -9.06
N LEU A 358 19.91 28.69 -9.21
CA LEU A 358 21.00 29.16 -10.06
C LEU A 358 22.12 29.73 -9.20
N THR A 359 23.33 29.22 -9.42
CA THR A 359 24.58 29.76 -8.87
C THR A 359 25.60 29.95 -10.00
N SER A 360 26.78 30.51 -9.71
CA SER A 360 27.82 30.72 -10.72
C SER A 360 29.20 30.33 -10.19
N THR A 361 30.03 29.76 -11.07
CA THR A 361 31.48 29.62 -10.84
C THR A 361 32.25 30.60 -11.73
N GLY A 362 33.29 31.20 -11.15
CA GLY A 362 33.85 32.47 -11.65
C GLY A 362 33.24 33.66 -10.90
N SER A 363 33.75 34.88 -11.11
CA SER A 363 33.18 36.09 -10.49
C SER A 363 33.03 36.05 -8.96
N SER A 364 33.97 35.42 -8.26
CA SER A 364 33.93 35.21 -6.80
C SER A 364 32.71 34.43 -6.29
N GLY A 365 32.05 33.64 -7.14
CA GLY A 365 30.87 32.84 -6.76
C GLY A 365 29.53 33.57 -6.91
N HIS A 366 29.49 34.69 -7.63
CA HIS A 366 28.28 35.50 -7.82
C HIS A 366 27.78 35.43 -9.26
N VAL A 367 26.46 35.42 -9.44
CA VAL A 367 25.78 35.60 -10.73
C VAL A 367 25.81 37.08 -11.08
N ARG A 368 26.37 37.46 -12.23
CA ARG A 368 26.59 38.87 -12.59
C ARG A 368 26.08 39.20 -13.98
N TYR A 369 25.40 40.35 -14.12
CA TYR A 369 24.95 40.88 -15.41
C TYR A 369 24.29 39.81 -16.30
N LEU A 370 23.40 39.03 -15.70
CA LEU A 370 22.64 37.99 -16.39
C LEU A 370 21.24 38.51 -16.67
N THR A 371 20.83 38.40 -17.91
CA THR A 371 19.51 38.76 -18.38
C THR A 371 18.77 37.49 -18.76
N VAL A 372 17.56 37.30 -18.23
CA VAL A 372 16.66 36.19 -18.56
C VAL A 372 15.59 36.71 -19.52
N ASP A 373 15.44 36.03 -20.65
CA ASP A 373 14.53 36.39 -21.75
C ASP A 373 13.27 35.54 -21.72
N ASP A 374 13.44 34.22 -21.76
CA ASP A 374 12.34 33.25 -21.70
C ASP A 374 12.67 32.11 -20.75
N PHE A 375 11.65 31.60 -20.07
CA PHE A 375 11.74 30.40 -19.25
C PHE A 375 10.63 29.41 -19.63
N SER A 376 11.03 28.25 -20.12
CA SER A 376 10.11 27.21 -20.58
C SER A 376 9.71 26.33 -19.39
N LEU A 377 8.44 26.40 -19.03
CA LEU A 377 7.81 25.62 -17.97
C LEU A 377 6.79 24.67 -18.57
N SER A 378 6.54 23.56 -17.90
CA SER A 378 5.46 22.64 -18.20
C SER A 378 5.08 21.89 -16.92
N ASN A 379 3.99 21.13 -16.98
CA ASN A 379 3.52 20.31 -15.86
C ASN A 379 3.43 21.11 -14.55
N ILE A 380 2.86 22.32 -14.62
CA ILE A 380 2.69 23.16 -13.43
C ILE A 380 1.46 22.65 -12.70
N HIS A 381 1.66 22.11 -11.50
CA HIS A 381 0.58 21.62 -10.66
C HIS A 381 0.91 21.78 -9.18
N ALA A 382 -0.09 21.64 -8.32
CA ALA A 382 0.14 21.64 -6.88
C ALA A 382 1.11 20.51 -6.49
N ALA A 383 2.04 20.78 -5.58
CA ALA A 383 2.91 19.75 -5.04
C ALA A 383 2.05 18.66 -4.37
N VAL A 384 2.25 17.41 -4.76
CA VAL A 384 1.62 16.29 -4.05
C VAL A 384 2.34 16.11 -2.72
N VAL A 385 1.60 16.34 -1.63
CA VAL A 385 2.07 15.99 -0.29
C VAL A 385 1.76 14.51 -0.08
N PRO A 386 2.78 13.65 0.12
CA PRO A 386 2.56 12.22 0.24
C PRO A 386 1.72 11.90 1.49
N PRO A 387 0.96 10.79 1.47
CA PRO A 387 0.29 10.29 2.65
C PRO A 387 1.30 9.99 3.78
N THR A 388 0.97 10.40 5.00
CA THR A 388 1.74 10.05 6.20
C THR A 388 0.81 9.48 7.25
N VAL A 389 1.34 8.57 8.06
CA VAL A 389 0.73 8.16 9.32
C VAL A 389 1.18 9.15 10.39
N THR A 390 0.34 9.39 11.40
CA THR A 390 0.68 10.29 12.51
C THR A 390 0.54 9.60 13.86
N SER A 391 -0.50 8.77 14.00
CA SER A 391 -0.74 7.96 15.19
C SER A 391 -1.72 6.83 14.88
N ALA A 392 -1.81 5.87 15.79
CA ALA A 392 -2.85 4.87 15.76
C ALA A 392 -3.35 4.53 17.17
N THR A 393 -4.53 3.95 17.25
CA THR A 393 -5.06 3.30 18.46
C THR A 393 -5.34 1.84 18.15
N TYR A 394 -5.12 0.98 19.14
CA TYR A 394 -5.35 -0.44 19.02
C TYR A 394 -6.14 -0.96 20.22
N ASP A 395 -7.30 -1.56 19.95
CA ASP A 395 -8.09 -2.26 20.97
C ASP A 395 -7.79 -3.77 20.89
N ALA A 396 -7.06 -4.29 21.88
CA ALA A 396 -6.64 -5.69 21.91
C ALA A 396 -7.80 -6.68 22.06
N SER A 397 -8.94 -6.25 22.59
CA SER A 397 -10.13 -7.10 22.77
C SER A 397 -10.89 -7.30 21.48
N THR A 398 -11.01 -6.25 20.65
CA THR A 398 -11.72 -6.32 19.36
C THR A 398 -10.78 -6.66 18.20
N GLY A 399 -9.51 -6.27 18.27
CA GLY A 399 -8.55 -6.36 17.17
C GLY A 399 -8.65 -5.18 16.20
N VAL A 400 -9.29 -4.08 16.61
CA VAL A 400 -9.44 -2.89 15.77
C VAL A 400 -8.24 -1.97 15.94
N LEU A 401 -7.55 -1.71 14.83
CA LEU A 401 -6.48 -0.72 14.68
C LEU A 401 -7.04 0.48 13.92
N ALA A 402 -7.28 1.59 14.60
CA ALA A 402 -7.69 2.85 13.98
C ALA A 402 -6.46 3.73 13.75
N VAL A 403 -6.24 4.14 12.50
CA VAL A 403 -5.05 4.89 12.08
C VAL A 403 -5.44 6.30 11.71
N THR A 404 -4.69 7.28 12.22
CA THR A 404 -4.81 8.69 11.87
C THR A 404 -3.57 9.12 11.10
N GLY A 405 -3.79 9.86 10.03
CA GLY A 405 -2.74 10.35 9.14
C GLY A 405 -3.11 11.67 8.48
N ALA A 406 -2.34 12.01 7.44
CA ALA A 406 -2.59 13.18 6.60
C ALA A 406 -2.44 12.78 5.13
N ASN A 407 -3.18 13.46 4.26
CA ASN A 407 -3.13 13.30 2.81
C ASN A 407 -3.38 11.87 2.31
N ILE A 408 -4.08 11.04 3.10
CA ILE A 408 -4.51 9.71 2.69
C ILE A 408 -5.51 9.87 1.54
N THR A 409 -5.51 8.94 0.59
CA THR A 409 -6.50 8.96 -0.49
C THR A 409 -7.85 8.55 0.06
N ASN A 410 -8.83 9.45 0.12
CA ASN A 410 -10.18 9.12 0.57
C ASN A 410 -10.79 8.03 -0.34
N GLY A 411 -11.32 6.96 0.25
CA GLY A 411 -11.79 5.79 -0.51
C GLY A 411 -10.68 4.92 -1.12
N GLY A 412 -9.42 5.34 -1.02
CA GLY A 412 -8.25 4.60 -1.50
C GLY A 412 -8.04 3.29 -0.72
N THR A 413 -7.46 2.30 -1.38
CA THR A 413 -7.17 0.99 -0.77
C THR A 413 -5.91 1.05 0.07
N ILE A 414 -5.98 0.54 1.29
CA ILE A 414 -4.81 0.38 2.18
C ILE A 414 -4.32 -1.07 2.12
N ASP A 415 -3.08 -1.27 1.69
CA ASP A 415 -2.45 -2.60 1.69
C ASP A 415 -1.93 -2.92 3.10
N VAL A 416 -2.67 -3.76 3.83
CA VAL A 416 -2.31 -4.11 5.21
C VAL A 416 -1.02 -4.91 5.28
N THR A 417 -0.62 -5.58 4.20
CA THR A 417 0.66 -6.33 4.15
C THR A 417 1.89 -5.41 4.15
N LYS A 418 1.67 -4.10 4.03
CA LYS A 418 2.69 -3.05 4.21
C LYS A 418 2.71 -2.46 5.61
N LEU A 419 1.79 -2.86 6.48
CA LEU A 419 1.68 -2.36 7.86
C LEU A 419 2.36 -3.32 8.83
N SER A 420 3.25 -2.80 9.66
CA SER A 420 3.95 -3.57 10.70
C SER A 420 3.83 -2.90 12.05
N LEU A 421 3.45 -3.67 13.07
CA LEU A 421 3.37 -3.20 14.46
C LEU A 421 4.62 -3.64 15.22
N ALA A 422 5.27 -2.68 15.89
CA ALA A 422 6.44 -2.91 16.73
C ALA A 422 6.09 -2.78 18.22
N GLY A 423 6.73 -3.58 19.06
CA GLY A 423 6.53 -3.64 20.50
C GLY A 423 7.40 -4.72 21.15
N GLN A 424 6.81 -5.53 22.03
CA GLN A 424 7.50 -6.57 22.78
C GLN A 424 8.29 -7.51 21.85
N GLY A 425 9.59 -7.61 22.06
CA GLY A 425 10.46 -8.58 21.36
C GLY A 425 10.70 -8.34 19.87
N GLY A 426 10.12 -7.29 19.25
CA GLY A 426 10.32 -6.99 17.83
C GLY A 426 9.09 -6.42 17.12
N SER A 427 8.93 -6.77 15.84
CA SER A 427 7.82 -6.32 15.00
C SER A 427 7.12 -7.47 14.27
N TYR A 428 5.85 -7.26 13.94
CA TYR A 428 5.02 -8.16 13.14
C TYR A 428 4.35 -7.40 12.01
N THR A 429 4.58 -7.87 10.79
CA THR A 429 3.89 -7.38 9.59
C THR A 429 2.57 -8.10 9.43
N LEU A 430 1.49 -7.36 9.23
CA LEU A 430 0.17 -7.96 9.01
C LEU A 430 0.20 -8.79 7.72
N THR A 431 -0.64 -9.82 7.68
CA THR A 431 -0.66 -10.77 6.57
C THR A 431 -1.93 -10.64 5.75
N GLY A 432 -2.02 -11.37 4.64
CA GLY A 432 -3.26 -11.48 3.86
C GLY A 432 -4.42 -12.16 4.61
N ALA A 433 -4.22 -12.59 5.87
CA ALA A 433 -5.31 -13.01 6.75
C ALA A 433 -6.18 -11.83 7.21
N THR A 434 -5.67 -10.60 7.11
CA THR A 434 -6.42 -9.37 7.30
C THR A 434 -6.79 -8.77 5.95
N SER A 435 -8.06 -8.38 5.77
CA SER A 435 -8.53 -7.74 4.55
C SER A 435 -8.06 -6.28 4.45
N ASN A 436 -7.71 -5.85 3.23
CA ASN A 436 -7.41 -4.45 2.94
C ASN A 436 -8.66 -3.57 3.15
N PRO A 437 -8.62 -2.56 4.05
CA PRO A 437 -9.71 -1.60 4.15
C PRO A 437 -9.58 -0.50 3.08
N THR A 438 -10.66 0.24 2.89
CA THR A 438 -10.63 1.54 2.21
C THR A 438 -10.47 2.65 3.24
N ALA A 439 -9.73 3.70 2.91
CA ALA A 439 -9.63 4.87 3.77
C ALA A 439 -10.99 5.57 3.91
N SER A 440 -11.34 5.93 5.14
CA SER A 440 -12.62 6.56 5.48
C SER A 440 -12.63 8.06 5.22
N SER A 441 -11.45 8.67 5.14
CA SER A 441 -11.24 10.09 4.86
C SER A 441 -9.78 10.31 4.43
N ALA A 442 -9.44 11.55 4.09
CA ALA A 442 -8.05 11.92 3.84
C ALA A 442 -7.13 11.91 5.08
N THR A 443 -7.67 11.55 6.25
CA THR A 443 -6.95 11.56 7.52
C THR A 443 -7.13 10.30 8.34
N ALA A 444 -7.94 9.32 7.90
CA ALA A 444 -8.25 8.16 8.72
C ALA A 444 -8.61 6.91 7.92
N PHE A 445 -8.18 5.76 8.44
CA PHE A 445 -8.65 4.44 8.05
C PHE A 445 -8.66 3.50 9.27
N THR A 446 -9.41 2.41 9.17
CA THR A 446 -9.54 1.42 10.25
C THR A 446 -9.29 0.02 9.70
N VAL A 447 -8.45 -0.73 10.40
CA VAL A 447 -8.15 -2.14 10.11
C VAL A 447 -8.76 -2.99 11.22
N THR A 448 -9.59 -3.97 10.87
CA THR A 448 -10.02 -5.03 11.80
C THR A 448 -9.16 -6.25 11.54
N LEU A 449 -8.27 -6.58 12.48
CA LEU A 449 -7.31 -7.68 12.32
C LEU A 449 -8.02 -9.03 12.18
N GLY A 450 -7.53 -9.83 11.23
CA GLY A 450 -7.86 -11.25 11.15
C GLY A 450 -7.35 -12.02 12.37
N ALA A 451 -7.90 -13.20 12.63
CA ALA A 451 -7.61 -13.96 13.85
C ALA A 451 -6.11 -14.24 14.06
N ALA A 452 -5.40 -14.67 13.01
CA ALA A 452 -3.96 -14.95 13.08
C ALA A 452 -3.13 -13.70 13.42
N ASP A 453 -3.42 -12.58 12.74
CA ASP A 453 -2.72 -11.32 12.99
C ASP A 453 -3.03 -10.76 14.37
N LYS A 454 -4.28 -10.82 14.82
CA LYS A 454 -4.70 -10.36 16.15
C LYS A 454 -3.96 -11.08 17.27
N ILE A 455 -3.81 -12.41 17.16
CA ILE A 455 -3.10 -13.22 18.15
C ILE A 455 -1.62 -12.79 18.27
N ALA A 456 -0.95 -12.60 17.12
CA ALA A 456 0.45 -12.18 17.09
C ALA A 456 0.63 -10.74 17.57
N VAL A 457 -0.25 -9.83 17.12
CA VAL A 457 -0.24 -8.42 17.54
C VAL A 457 -0.48 -8.29 19.03
N ASN A 458 -1.39 -9.07 19.64
CA ASN A 458 -1.64 -9.02 21.07
C ASN A 458 -0.43 -9.46 21.93
N GLY A 459 0.45 -10.32 21.40
CA GLY A 459 1.69 -10.69 22.09
C GLY A 459 2.79 -9.61 22.01
N ILE A 460 2.73 -8.74 21.00
CA ILE A 460 3.68 -7.63 20.80
C ILE A 460 3.19 -6.35 21.48
N LEU A 461 1.90 -6.05 21.32
CA LEU A 461 1.17 -4.95 21.94
C LEU A 461 0.58 -5.40 23.29
N ASN A 462 1.46 -5.88 24.17
CA ASN A 462 1.12 -6.68 25.35
C ASN A 462 0.72 -5.86 26.59
N LYS A 463 0.52 -4.55 26.48
CA LYS A 463 0.24 -3.66 27.62
C LYS A 463 -0.59 -2.46 27.19
N ASN A 464 -1.50 -2.01 28.04
CA ASN A 464 -2.23 -0.76 27.81
C ASN A 464 -1.28 0.45 27.85
N GLY A 465 -1.52 1.44 26.98
CA GLY A 465 -0.70 2.63 26.83
C GLY A 465 0.16 2.58 25.57
N THR A 466 1.34 3.20 25.62
CA THR A 466 2.18 3.45 24.43
C THR A 466 3.49 2.66 24.42
N SER A 467 3.68 1.72 25.35
CA SER A 467 4.90 0.92 25.41
C SER A 467 4.63 -0.48 25.97
N ALA A 468 5.41 -1.44 25.48
CA ALA A 468 5.41 -2.83 25.89
C ALA A 468 5.85 -3.01 27.35
N VAL A 469 5.69 -4.23 27.86
CA VAL A 469 6.24 -4.63 29.17
C VAL A 469 7.76 -4.43 29.21
N ASP A 470 8.49 -4.76 28.15
CA ASP A 470 9.94 -4.55 28.03
C ASP A 470 10.37 -3.09 27.78
N THR A 471 9.43 -2.14 27.87
CA THR A 471 9.60 -0.68 27.65
C THR A 471 9.76 -0.23 26.19
N THR A 472 9.72 -1.15 25.22
CA THR A 472 9.71 -0.78 23.79
C THR A 472 8.48 0.05 23.46
N THR A 473 8.65 1.22 22.86
CA THR A 473 7.53 2.07 22.43
C THR A 473 6.78 1.43 21.27
N PHE A 474 5.45 1.44 21.32
CA PHE A 474 4.63 0.90 20.24
C PHE A 474 4.62 1.83 19.03
N ASN A 475 4.82 1.27 17.84
CA ASN A 475 4.87 2.02 16.59
C ASN A 475 4.21 1.23 15.45
N LEU A 476 3.51 1.96 14.57
CA LEU A 476 3.00 1.45 13.30
C LEU A 476 3.92 1.89 12.16
N ALA A 477 4.69 0.96 11.61
CA ALA A 477 5.48 1.21 10.41
C ALA A 477 4.65 0.88 9.16
N ALA A 478 4.60 1.81 8.22
CA ALA A 478 3.98 1.64 6.91
C ALA A 478 5.07 1.63 5.84
N ALA A 479 5.27 0.50 5.15
CA ALA A 479 6.22 0.40 4.05
C ALA A 479 5.71 1.17 2.81
N ALA A 480 6.58 1.38 1.82
CA ALA A 480 6.19 2.05 0.59
C ALA A 480 4.98 1.35 -0.09
N ASN A 481 4.12 2.14 -0.70
CA ASN A 481 2.85 1.78 -1.32
C ASN A 481 1.79 1.23 -0.35
N TRP A 482 1.80 1.66 0.92
CA TRP A 482 0.77 1.28 1.89
C TRP A 482 -0.60 1.89 1.57
N ASP A 483 -0.65 3.17 1.16
CA ASP A 483 -1.80 3.76 0.46
C ASP A 483 -1.54 3.55 -1.04
N VAL A 484 -2.25 2.58 -1.60
CA VAL A 484 -1.99 2.06 -2.95
C VAL A 484 -2.26 3.14 -3.99
N THR A 485 -3.35 3.87 -3.84
CA THR A 485 -3.79 4.86 -4.83
C THR A 485 -2.80 6.01 -4.94
N ALA A 486 -2.25 6.47 -3.81
CA ALA A 486 -1.25 7.53 -3.79
C ALA A 486 0.20 7.05 -3.93
N SER A 487 0.45 5.73 -4.08
CA SER A 487 1.81 5.16 -4.10
C SER A 487 2.68 5.68 -2.96
N ALA A 488 2.13 5.69 -1.74
CA ALA A 488 2.72 6.43 -0.62
C ALA A 488 4.16 6.01 -0.34
N ALA A 489 5.00 6.99 0.01
CA ALA A 489 6.35 6.71 0.49
C ALA A 489 6.31 5.90 1.80
N ALA A 490 7.43 5.26 2.14
CA ALA A 490 7.56 4.55 3.40
C ALA A 490 7.52 5.54 4.59
N ASP A 491 6.70 5.22 5.58
CA ASP A 491 6.53 5.94 6.83
C ASP A 491 6.75 4.99 8.00
N LEU A 492 8.01 4.85 8.40
CA LEU A 492 8.45 3.73 9.25
C LEU A 492 8.47 4.05 10.75
N THR A 493 8.52 5.32 11.15
CA THR A 493 8.80 5.73 12.54
C THR A 493 8.06 7.00 12.90
N GLY A 494 7.74 7.17 14.19
CA GLY A 494 7.04 8.36 14.70
C GLY A 494 5.52 8.18 14.75
N ASN A 495 5.04 6.98 14.40
CA ASN A 495 3.63 6.61 14.25
C ASN A 495 3.17 5.87 15.51
N GLY A 496 3.13 6.58 16.64
CA GLY A 496 2.88 5.99 17.94
C GLY A 496 1.52 5.28 18.00
N VAL A 497 1.50 4.09 18.62
CA VAL A 497 0.25 3.32 18.84
C VAL A 497 -0.15 3.40 20.30
N THR A 498 -1.40 3.80 20.57
CA THR A 498 -2.00 3.73 21.91
C THR A 498 -2.87 2.48 22.02
N VAL A 499 -2.47 1.57 22.91
CA VAL A 499 -3.11 0.28 23.12
C VAL A 499 -4.10 0.34 24.28
N SER A 500 -5.26 -0.29 24.13
CA SER A 500 -6.28 -0.44 25.16
C SER A 500 -6.81 -1.87 25.24
N ASN A 501 -7.53 -2.17 26.34
CA ASN A 501 -8.27 -3.40 26.55
C ASN A 501 -7.43 -4.69 26.44
N VAL A 502 -6.14 -4.62 26.80
CA VAL A 502 -5.31 -5.82 26.98
C VAL A 502 -5.83 -6.59 28.21
N ALA A 503 -6.14 -7.87 28.02
CA ALA A 503 -6.63 -8.76 29.06
C ALA A 503 -5.57 -9.82 29.40
N ALA A 504 -5.58 -10.28 30.65
CA ALA A 504 -4.77 -11.42 31.06
C ALA A 504 -5.32 -12.72 30.44
N PRO A 505 -4.47 -13.64 29.96
CA PRO A 505 -4.89 -14.94 29.48
C PRO A 505 -5.43 -15.78 30.64
N THR A 506 -6.44 -16.60 30.37
CA THR A 506 -7.02 -17.52 31.35
C THR A 506 -7.13 -18.92 30.76
N ILE A 507 -7.06 -19.94 31.61
CA ILE A 507 -7.38 -21.31 31.23
C ILE A 507 -8.86 -21.53 31.58
N THR A 508 -9.60 -22.15 30.66
CA THR A 508 -11.02 -22.48 30.85
C THR A 508 -11.23 -23.96 31.14
N SER A 509 -10.42 -24.81 30.51
CA SER A 509 -10.45 -26.25 30.73
C SER A 509 -9.15 -26.91 30.29
N ALA A 510 -8.86 -28.07 30.86
CA ALA A 510 -7.76 -28.92 30.43
C ALA A 510 -8.20 -30.39 30.39
N SER A 511 -7.52 -31.17 29.54
CA SER A 511 -7.65 -32.62 29.49
C SER A 511 -6.29 -33.29 29.41
N TYR A 512 -6.17 -34.45 30.07
CA TYR A 512 -4.95 -35.24 30.05
C TYR A 512 -5.25 -36.68 29.64
N ASP A 513 -4.60 -37.14 28.58
CA ASP A 513 -4.64 -38.54 28.17
C ASP A 513 -3.42 -39.27 28.75
N ALA A 514 -3.65 -40.15 29.73
CA ALA A 514 -2.58 -40.86 30.42
C ALA A 514 -1.84 -41.87 29.51
N SER A 515 -2.48 -42.34 28.43
CA SER A 515 -1.85 -43.27 27.48
C SER A 515 -0.84 -42.57 26.58
N THR A 516 -1.12 -41.33 26.17
CA THR A 516 -0.23 -40.55 25.29
C THR A 516 0.67 -39.59 26.06
N GLY A 517 0.27 -39.15 27.25
CA GLY A 517 0.95 -38.13 28.03
C GLY A 517 0.71 -36.70 27.52
N ILE A 518 -0.34 -36.49 26.73
CA ILE A 518 -0.66 -35.17 26.17
C ILE A 518 -1.62 -34.44 27.12
N LEU A 519 -1.20 -33.26 27.58
CA LEU A 519 -2.05 -32.27 28.24
C LEU A 519 -2.56 -31.31 27.17
N SER A 520 -3.86 -31.33 26.88
CA SER A 520 -4.52 -30.36 25.99
C SER A 520 -5.24 -29.31 26.82
N VAL A 521 -5.01 -28.04 26.54
CA VAL A 521 -5.52 -26.92 27.33
C VAL A 521 -6.31 -25.97 26.43
N THR A 522 -7.48 -25.57 26.91
CA THR A 522 -8.32 -24.54 26.30
C THR A 522 -8.36 -23.32 27.22
N GLY A 523 -8.24 -22.13 26.66
CA GLY A 523 -8.19 -20.85 27.35
C GLY A 523 -8.83 -19.71 26.57
N THR A 524 -8.72 -18.50 27.11
CA THR A 524 -9.11 -17.26 26.43
C THR A 524 -7.99 -16.25 26.51
N GLY A 525 -7.90 -15.38 25.50
CA GLY A 525 -6.89 -14.33 25.47
C GLY A 525 -5.46 -14.85 25.32
N LEU A 526 -5.27 -16.06 24.79
CA LEU A 526 -3.93 -16.58 24.55
C LEU A 526 -3.22 -15.72 23.50
N VAL A 527 -1.94 -15.44 23.75
CA VAL A 527 -1.11 -14.63 22.87
C VAL A 527 0.08 -15.43 22.34
N ARG A 528 0.61 -14.95 21.22
CA ARG A 528 1.80 -15.52 20.57
C ARG A 528 2.97 -14.57 20.67
N THR A 529 4.13 -15.09 21.03
CA THR A 529 5.36 -14.31 21.10
C THR A 529 6.15 -14.42 19.80
N ILE A 530 7.06 -13.47 19.56
CA ILE A 530 7.97 -13.58 18.41
C ILE A 530 8.97 -14.69 18.72
N GLY A 531 9.02 -15.71 17.86
CA GLY A 531 9.93 -16.84 17.98
C GLY A 531 9.22 -18.16 17.73
N ALA A 532 9.86 -19.24 18.12
CA ALA A 532 9.27 -20.57 18.10
C ALA A 532 9.46 -21.22 19.47
N THR A 533 8.48 -22.04 19.86
CA THR A 533 8.40 -22.79 21.11
C THR A 533 8.49 -21.89 22.35
N ASN A 534 7.85 -20.73 22.32
CA ASN A 534 7.99 -19.73 23.39
C ASN A 534 6.69 -19.08 23.86
N ASP A 535 5.53 -19.46 23.32
CA ASP A 535 4.25 -18.90 23.76
C ASP A 535 3.86 -19.32 25.17
N ILE A 536 4.07 -20.60 25.50
CA ILE A 536 3.73 -21.18 26.81
C ILE A 536 5.00 -21.57 27.54
N THR A 537 5.24 -20.93 28.67
CA THR A 537 6.31 -21.28 29.60
C THR A 537 5.89 -22.47 30.45
N VAL A 538 6.18 -23.69 29.98
CA VAL A 538 5.61 -24.93 30.54
C VAL A 538 6.05 -25.17 31.99
N ASN A 539 7.23 -24.71 32.39
CA ASN A 539 7.68 -24.83 33.79
C ASN A 539 6.91 -23.91 34.77
N LYS A 540 6.03 -23.04 34.28
CA LYS A 540 5.05 -22.28 35.06
C LYS A 540 3.71 -23.00 35.21
N LEU A 541 3.58 -24.23 34.72
CA LEU A 541 2.39 -25.06 34.92
C LEU A 541 2.60 -26.07 36.03
N ARG A 542 1.58 -26.27 36.86
CA ARG A 542 1.53 -27.27 37.93
C ARG A 542 0.26 -28.10 37.83
N ILE A 543 0.42 -29.42 37.86
CA ILE A 543 -0.67 -30.38 37.83
C ILE A 543 -0.95 -30.87 39.25
N VAL A 544 -2.21 -30.80 39.68
CA VAL A 544 -2.67 -31.23 41.01
C VAL A 544 -3.61 -32.42 40.86
N GLY A 545 -3.47 -33.41 41.74
CA GLY A 545 -4.30 -34.61 41.72
C GLY A 545 -4.31 -35.35 43.05
N GLU A 546 -3.90 -36.62 43.04
CA GLU A 546 -3.97 -37.55 44.18
C GLU A 546 -3.50 -36.93 45.51
N GLY A 547 -4.35 -37.00 46.52
CA GLY A 547 -4.13 -36.43 47.86
C GLY A 547 -4.10 -34.90 47.92
N GLY A 548 -4.52 -34.19 46.86
CA GLY A 548 -4.39 -32.73 46.74
C GLY A 548 -2.95 -32.28 46.51
N THR A 549 -2.04 -33.22 46.27
CA THR A 549 -0.64 -32.93 45.97
C THR A 549 -0.51 -32.55 44.49
N GLY A 550 0.63 -31.97 44.13
CA GLY A 550 0.83 -31.56 42.75
C GLY A 550 2.29 -31.41 42.37
N ARG A 551 2.52 -31.34 41.06
CA ARG A 551 3.82 -31.26 40.42
C ARG A 551 3.87 -30.04 39.51
N THR A 552 4.80 -29.13 39.81
CA THR A 552 5.23 -28.13 38.82
C THR A 552 6.07 -28.84 37.76
N LEU A 553 5.82 -28.56 36.48
CA LEU A 553 6.58 -29.14 35.38
C LEU A 553 7.98 -28.54 35.36
N VAL A 554 8.98 -29.31 34.93
CA VAL A 554 10.39 -28.90 35.04
C VAL A 554 11.16 -29.18 33.76
N ILE A 555 10.95 -30.35 33.15
CA ILE A 555 11.76 -30.80 32.01
C ILE A 555 11.01 -30.77 30.68
N SER A 556 9.67 -30.75 30.70
CA SER A 556 8.87 -30.64 29.50
C SER A 556 9.10 -29.28 28.84
N SER A 557 9.33 -29.28 27.53
CA SER A 557 9.68 -28.07 26.77
C SER A 557 8.51 -27.10 26.70
N ASN A 558 8.85 -25.82 26.53
CA ASN A 558 7.87 -24.80 26.13
C ASN A 558 7.21 -25.16 24.79
N VAL A 559 6.02 -24.62 24.57
CA VAL A 559 5.20 -24.95 23.40
C VAL A 559 4.61 -23.69 22.77
N GLU A 560 4.22 -23.82 21.51
CA GLU A 560 3.39 -22.82 20.82
C GLU A 560 1.92 -23.04 21.14
N ILE A 561 1.15 -21.96 21.06
CA ILE A 561 -0.31 -22.08 20.95
C ILE A 561 -0.70 -22.56 19.55
N THR A 562 -1.75 -23.37 19.48
CA THR A 562 -2.31 -23.84 18.20
C THR A 562 -3.18 -22.74 17.57
N ASP A 563 -3.95 -22.05 18.40
CA ASP A 563 -4.82 -20.93 18.05
C ASP A 563 -5.04 -20.02 19.28
N ALA A 564 -5.92 -19.01 19.15
CA ALA A 564 -6.23 -18.04 20.22
C ALA A 564 -6.75 -18.67 21.52
N THR A 565 -7.13 -19.94 21.50
CA THR A 565 -7.81 -20.62 22.60
C THR A 565 -7.18 -21.93 23.00
N THR A 566 -6.22 -22.50 22.26
CA THR A 566 -5.72 -23.85 22.57
C THR A 566 -4.21 -23.98 22.48
N PHE A 567 -3.65 -24.85 23.34
CA PHE A 567 -2.30 -25.36 23.23
C PHE A 567 -2.22 -26.78 23.77
N SER A 568 -1.14 -27.49 23.46
CA SER A 568 -0.91 -28.84 23.97
C SER A 568 0.53 -29.03 24.44
N VAL A 569 0.70 -29.73 25.55
CA VAL A 569 2.02 -30.07 26.12
C VAL A 569 2.18 -31.59 26.09
N GLN A 570 3.20 -32.08 25.41
CA GLN A 570 3.65 -33.46 25.54
C GLN A 570 4.50 -33.60 26.79
N LEU A 571 3.95 -34.22 27.84
CA LEU A 571 4.71 -34.51 29.06
C LEU A 571 5.77 -35.57 28.76
N SER A 572 6.97 -35.37 29.30
CA SER A 572 8.13 -36.24 29.05
C SER A 572 8.90 -36.58 30.32
N GLY A 573 9.71 -37.65 30.26
CA GLY A 573 10.60 -38.08 31.34
C GLY A 573 9.94 -38.12 32.72
N ASN A 574 10.62 -37.54 33.71
CA ASN A 574 10.17 -37.49 35.10
C ASN A 574 8.92 -36.61 35.31
N ASP A 575 8.58 -35.70 34.39
CA ASP A 575 7.32 -34.95 34.48
C ASP A 575 6.15 -35.89 34.27
N ARG A 576 6.18 -36.68 33.18
CA ARG A 576 5.15 -37.66 32.87
C ARG A 576 4.98 -38.70 33.97
N ILE A 577 6.07 -39.31 34.46
CA ILE A 577 6.02 -40.37 35.47
C ILE A 577 5.25 -39.92 36.72
N ILE A 578 5.54 -38.71 37.22
CA ILE A 578 4.90 -38.21 38.44
C ILE A 578 3.48 -37.74 38.16
N VAL A 579 3.22 -37.12 37.00
CA VAL A 579 1.86 -36.71 36.62
C VAL A 579 0.94 -37.92 36.47
N ASP A 580 1.40 -39.01 35.83
CA ASP A 580 0.63 -40.26 35.69
C ASP A 580 0.26 -40.85 37.07
N SER A 581 1.17 -40.78 38.05
CA SER A 581 0.88 -41.21 39.43
C SER A 581 -0.13 -40.30 40.14
N LEU A 582 -0.13 -38.99 39.85
CA LEU A 582 -1.08 -38.03 40.42
C LEU A 582 -2.47 -38.15 39.79
N LEU A 583 -2.54 -38.46 38.50
CA LEU A 583 -3.76 -38.52 37.69
C LEU A 583 -4.23 -39.98 37.52
N ASN A 584 -4.44 -40.66 38.65
CA ASN A 584 -4.56 -42.11 38.74
C ASN A 584 -5.96 -42.69 38.43
N LYS A 585 -6.89 -41.88 37.97
CA LYS A 585 -8.28 -42.28 37.72
C LYS A 585 -8.90 -41.43 36.62
N ASN A 586 -9.65 -42.06 35.70
CA ASN A 586 -10.44 -41.34 34.69
C ASN A 586 -11.48 -40.42 35.32
N GLY A 587 -11.74 -39.27 34.70
CA GLY A 587 -12.68 -38.25 35.17
C GLY A 587 -11.98 -37.04 35.78
N THR A 588 -12.66 -36.34 36.68
CA THR A 588 -12.21 -35.05 37.25
C THR A 588 -11.68 -35.17 38.69
N THR A 589 -11.68 -36.37 39.26
CA THR A 589 -11.20 -36.63 40.62
C THR A 589 -10.32 -37.86 40.66
N SER A 590 -9.31 -37.80 41.54
CA SER A 590 -8.41 -38.89 41.88
C SER A 590 -9.08 -40.00 42.68
N THR A 591 -8.34 -41.09 42.91
CA THR A 591 -8.80 -42.21 43.74
C THR A 591 -9.05 -41.78 45.19
N SER A 592 -8.26 -40.84 45.73
CA SER A 592 -8.53 -40.23 47.04
C SER A 592 -9.72 -39.26 47.07
N GLY A 593 -10.34 -38.97 45.91
CA GLY A 593 -11.44 -38.01 45.77
C GLY A 593 -11.00 -36.54 45.60
N SER A 594 -9.69 -36.26 45.50
CA SER A 594 -9.19 -34.91 45.23
C SER A 594 -9.45 -34.50 43.78
N THR A 595 -9.96 -33.30 43.55
CA THR A 595 -10.21 -32.75 42.22
C THR A 595 -8.92 -32.49 41.46
N TYR A 596 -8.88 -32.89 40.19
CA TYR A 596 -7.76 -32.59 39.31
C TYR A 596 -7.79 -31.14 38.86
N ASN A 597 -6.61 -30.51 38.86
CA ASN A 597 -6.48 -29.08 38.58
C ASN A 597 -5.17 -28.78 37.84
N VAL A 598 -5.23 -27.82 36.92
CA VAL A 598 -4.04 -27.15 36.38
C VAL A 598 -3.88 -25.80 37.07
N VAL A 599 -2.71 -25.54 37.62
CA VAL A 599 -2.32 -24.24 38.19
C VAL A 599 -1.34 -23.63 37.21
N ALA A 600 -1.63 -22.44 36.70
CA ALA A 600 -0.71 -21.65 35.92
C ALA A 600 -0.16 -20.52 36.79
N PHE A 601 1.15 -20.46 36.95
CA PHE A 601 1.82 -19.38 37.67
C PHE A 601 1.99 -18.15 36.77
N ASP A 602 2.36 -17.03 37.37
CA ASP A 602 2.61 -15.79 36.64
C ASP A 602 3.59 -15.98 35.47
N ASP A 603 3.39 -15.22 34.39
CA ASP A 603 4.08 -15.30 33.09
C ASP A 603 3.96 -16.65 32.32
N TRP A 604 2.93 -17.46 32.60
CA TRP A 604 2.77 -18.76 31.92
C TRP A 604 2.50 -18.65 30.41
N ASN A 605 1.78 -17.62 29.94
CA ASN A 605 1.56 -17.33 28.52
C ASN A 605 2.19 -15.99 28.14
N SER A 606 3.52 -15.91 28.32
CA SER A 606 4.35 -14.72 28.11
C SER A 606 4.10 -13.55 29.07
N SER A 607 4.96 -12.53 29.02
CA SER A 607 4.79 -11.30 29.80
C SER A 607 3.75 -10.40 29.14
N ILE A 608 2.58 -10.29 29.76
CA ILE A 608 1.44 -9.50 29.29
C ILE A 608 0.83 -8.72 30.46
N THR A 609 0.19 -7.58 30.17
CA THR A 609 -0.44 -6.63 31.12
C THR A 609 0.51 -5.88 32.07
N ASN A 610 1.75 -6.34 32.27
CA ASN A 610 2.65 -5.87 33.33
C ASN A 610 2.07 -6.08 34.76
N GLY A 611 1.20 -7.07 34.90
CA GLY A 611 0.60 -7.51 36.16
C GLY A 611 0.65 -9.03 36.27
N ASP A 612 0.18 -9.55 37.39
CA ASP A 612 0.13 -10.99 37.66
C ASP A 612 -0.96 -11.65 36.80
N ILE A 613 -0.56 -12.62 35.97
CA ILE A 613 -1.45 -13.40 35.10
C ILE A 613 -1.65 -14.84 35.57
N SER A 614 -1.32 -15.13 36.84
CA SER A 614 -1.54 -16.46 37.41
C SER A 614 -3.01 -16.88 37.38
N ASP A 615 -3.22 -18.15 37.09
CA ASP A 615 -4.54 -18.78 37.02
C ASP A 615 -4.53 -20.06 37.87
N ALA A 616 -5.06 -19.96 39.08
CA ALA A 616 -4.87 -20.97 40.10
C ALA A 616 -5.83 -22.17 40.00
N THR A 617 -6.99 -22.02 39.36
CA THR A 617 -8.07 -23.02 39.44
C THR A 617 -8.66 -23.32 38.07
N ASN A 618 -8.12 -24.33 37.41
CA ASN A 618 -8.49 -24.76 36.07
C ASN A 618 -8.87 -26.25 36.05
N PRO A 619 -10.11 -26.59 35.68
CA PRO A 619 -10.60 -27.96 35.73
C PRO A 619 -9.83 -28.85 34.77
N LEU A 620 -9.39 -30.02 35.27
CA LEU A 620 -8.69 -31.03 34.49
C LEU A 620 -9.51 -32.32 34.41
N THR A 621 -9.72 -32.83 33.20
CA THR A 621 -10.35 -34.14 32.95
C THR A 621 -9.32 -35.15 32.48
N VAL A 622 -9.24 -36.30 33.13
CA VAL A 622 -8.29 -37.36 32.83
C VAL A 622 -8.98 -38.49 32.07
N SER A 623 -8.32 -39.03 31.05
CA SER A 623 -8.77 -40.18 30.26
C SER A 623 -7.66 -41.21 30.09
N ASN A 624 -8.06 -42.41 29.67
CA ASN A 624 -7.17 -43.50 29.28
C ASN A 624 -6.14 -43.91 30.35
N VAL A 625 -6.49 -43.75 31.63
CA VAL A 625 -5.70 -44.30 32.73
C VAL A 625 -5.66 -45.83 32.60
N PRO A 626 -4.47 -46.45 32.59
CA PRO A 626 -4.34 -47.90 32.49
C PRO A 626 -5.15 -48.61 33.59
N VAL A 627 -5.96 -49.58 33.19
CA VAL A 627 -6.70 -50.41 34.15
C VAL A 627 -5.73 -51.41 34.77
N PRO A 628 -5.62 -51.48 36.11
CA PRO A 628 -4.79 -52.47 36.79
C PRO A 628 -5.17 -53.89 36.36
N THR A 629 -4.19 -54.67 35.90
CA THR A 629 -4.39 -56.05 35.44
C THR A 629 -3.40 -56.97 36.14
N ILE A 630 -3.91 -58.01 36.80
CA ILE A 630 -3.08 -59.06 37.38
C ILE A 630 -2.64 -60.01 36.26
N THR A 631 -1.34 -60.22 36.12
CA THR A 631 -0.76 -61.13 35.11
C THR A 631 -0.37 -62.48 35.70
N SER A 632 0.00 -62.52 36.98
CA SER A 632 0.26 -63.77 37.70
C SER A 632 0.08 -63.61 39.20
N ALA A 633 -0.29 -64.70 39.86
CA ALA A 633 -0.28 -64.81 41.31
C ALA A 633 0.44 -66.10 41.71
N THR A 634 1.41 -66.01 42.62
CA THR A 634 2.15 -67.16 43.15
C THR A 634 1.94 -67.21 44.66
N TYR A 635 1.48 -68.35 45.16
CA TYR A 635 1.30 -68.59 46.59
C TYR A 635 2.34 -69.60 47.08
N ASP A 636 3.14 -69.21 48.07
CA ASP A 636 4.06 -70.10 48.77
C ASP A 636 3.40 -70.64 50.03
N ALA A 637 2.99 -71.91 49.99
CA ALA A 637 2.35 -72.58 51.13
C ALA A 637 3.25 -72.76 52.35
N THR A 638 4.58 -72.69 52.20
CA THR A 638 5.54 -72.82 53.30
C THR A 638 5.64 -71.53 54.10
N THR A 639 5.59 -70.38 53.43
CA THR A 639 5.72 -69.06 54.05
C THR A 639 4.39 -68.32 54.22
N GLY A 640 3.34 -68.78 53.54
CA GLY A 640 2.04 -68.11 53.47
C GLY A 640 2.03 -66.86 52.58
N SER A 641 3.08 -66.63 51.79
CA SER A 641 3.21 -65.42 50.97
C SER A 641 2.44 -65.52 49.65
N LEU A 642 1.61 -64.52 49.36
CA LEU A 642 0.98 -64.33 48.05
C LEU A 642 1.71 -63.21 47.31
N VAL A 643 2.41 -63.55 46.23
CA VAL A 643 3.04 -62.58 45.33
C VAL A 643 2.12 -62.38 44.13
N VAL A 644 1.59 -61.16 43.97
CA VAL A 644 0.78 -60.76 42.82
C VAL A 644 1.63 -59.88 41.92
N THR A 645 1.74 -60.26 40.64
CA THR A 645 2.39 -59.47 39.59
C THR A 645 1.33 -59.01 38.60
N GLY A 646 1.49 -57.81 38.06
CA GLY A 646 0.54 -57.21 37.15
C GLY A 646 1.10 -55.96 36.50
N THR A 647 0.26 -55.35 35.66
CA THR A 647 0.53 -54.09 34.96
C THR A 647 -0.48 -53.03 35.37
N GLY A 648 -0.11 -51.76 35.25
CA GLY A 648 -1.02 -50.64 35.57
C GLY A 648 -1.33 -50.50 37.07
N PHE A 649 -0.51 -51.09 37.96
CA PHE A 649 -0.59 -50.80 39.38
C PHE A 649 -0.11 -49.37 39.64
N LEU A 650 -1.00 -48.56 40.19
CA LEU A 650 -0.73 -47.19 40.62
C LEU A 650 -0.70 -47.14 42.14
N GLN A 651 0.09 -46.22 42.68
CA GLN A 651 0.22 -46.01 44.12
C GLN A 651 -0.71 -44.86 44.55
N LEU A 652 -1.43 -45.02 45.66
CA LEU A 652 -2.08 -43.92 46.36
C LEU A 652 -1.03 -43.07 47.07
N THR A 653 -1.30 -41.77 47.22
CA THR A 653 -0.41 -40.91 47.99
C THR A 653 -0.44 -41.32 49.46
N GLY A 654 0.71 -41.73 50.01
CA GLY A 654 0.86 -42.15 51.40
C GLY A 654 1.60 -43.49 51.52
N VAL A 655 1.70 -44.00 52.75
CA VAL A 655 2.45 -45.24 53.04
C VAL A 655 1.59 -46.51 53.05
N ASN A 656 0.26 -46.41 52.89
CA ASN A 656 -0.65 -47.55 53.04
C ASN A 656 -1.89 -47.45 52.11
N ASN A 657 -2.52 -48.60 51.83
CA ASN A 657 -3.82 -48.81 51.15
C ASN A 657 -3.84 -48.86 49.61
N ASP A 658 -2.70 -49.08 48.94
CA ASP A 658 -2.65 -49.24 47.47
C ASP A 658 -3.49 -50.42 46.96
N ILE A 659 -3.54 -51.49 47.76
CA ILE A 659 -4.22 -52.73 47.45
C ILE A 659 -5.14 -53.11 48.59
N VAL A 660 -6.43 -53.26 48.29
CA VAL A 660 -7.43 -53.70 49.26
C VAL A 660 -7.45 -55.23 49.30
N ALA A 661 -6.64 -55.82 50.19
CA ALA A 661 -6.40 -57.28 50.22
C ALA A 661 -7.68 -58.13 50.33
N ASN A 662 -8.72 -57.65 51.02
CA ASN A 662 -10.00 -58.37 51.14
C ASN A 662 -10.85 -58.38 49.86
N LYS A 663 -10.38 -57.77 48.78
CA LYS A 663 -10.99 -57.85 47.43
C LYS A 663 -10.43 -59.00 46.60
N PHE A 664 -9.39 -59.69 47.06
CA PHE A 664 -8.91 -60.90 46.42
C PHE A 664 -9.75 -62.11 46.83
N THR A 665 -10.04 -62.96 45.85
CA THR A 665 -10.62 -64.30 46.04
C THR A 665 -9.62 -65.32 45.53
N LEU A 666 -9.26 -66.31 46.35
CA LEU A 666 -8.36 -67.40 45.96
C LEU A 666 -9.21 -68.65 45.72
N THR A 667 -9.11 -69.27 44.54
CA THR A 667 -9.84 -70.51 44.25
C THR A 667 -8.90 -71.71 44.33
N GLY A 668 -9.19 -72.64 45.24
CA GLY A 668 -8.39 -73.84 45.53
C GLY A 668 -9.03 -75.13 45.03
N GLU A 669 -8.70 -76.24 45.71
CA GLU A 669 -9.19 -77.57 45.37
C GLU A 669 -10.74 -77.63 45.31
N GLY A 670 -11.26 -78.28 44.26
CA GLY A 670 -12.70 -78.43 44.05
C GLY A 670 -13.44 -77.12 43.71
N GLY A 671 -12.73 -76.02 43.45
CA GLY A 671 -13.35 -74.72 43.19
C GLY A 671 -13.76 -73.95 44.45
N SER A 672 -13.28 -74.39 45.62
CA SER A 672 -13.55 -73.70 46.90
C SER A 672 -12.84 -72.35 46.94
N THR A 673 -13.49 -71.31 47.50
CA THR A 673 -12.97 -69.93 47.57
C THR A 673 -12.78 -69.43 48.98
#